data_AF-A0A427Y7K6-F1
#
_entry.id   AF-A0A427Y7K6-F1
#
_cell.length_a   1.000
_cell.length_b   1.000
_cell.length_c   1.000
_cell.angle_alpha   90.00
_cell.angle_beta   90.00
_cell.angle_gamma   90.00
#
_symmetry.space_group_name_H-M   'P 1'
#
loop_
_entity.id
_entity.type
_entity.pdbx_description
1 polymer ?
#
loop_
_entity_poly.entity_id
_entity_poly.type
_entity_poly.pdbx_seq_one_letter_code
_entity_poly.pdbx_strand_id
1 'polypeptide(L)'
;MDHQDRPELLHGTVDFPAPKSYWSLQPPPTGSLLDSAMDSSAANLSSATDALSSTAADLLGGLQQSLGQTPTRGPSPADYKERENQRKREEQRLRRPQPMGRVFVLDVCNGSVQRGVVREVCEGIRKALYGVGEDDETIGKGERIAIVTVAETVGFWNLSPSLSSPSLMVVPDLDDMFVPLTQGFLVDPTDSRTNIEALLDLLPEMMSRQPDGNRVAAGAAIRGALSGLRMVGGQITLFLSQLPTVGPGKLTARDDPTTYNTDKEKALFATADPFWRTTAEELAECGVGANVFLFPEQYTDVASVGTISVVTGGETFFHPKFQPVRDRDTLHDEIKRTITRETVYNATVRIRCSNGLRAAEHVGGFYQRSLTDLEFGTIDDAKAFGAVLRHEGQRLDDRQPAYVQVAVLYTSSDGHRRVRCLNLSFGTTSLIGNVFRFADLDAAATLLVKEAVTQMPSKPLRGIRRSLQDKTNRMLLMYRKHCAPAVQQGQLILPEGLKLLPLYTLCMLKSKPLKGGNVTSDVRAHYMRVFRSAGVTPIMSLLYPRLLAIHDLAEDVGFPGANGRLKLPRFMRASYGWMVAEGANGETAMIWLGGAVSPQIVDDLWSTDNVEELDVRMTRLPKLPTLLSTQVRNILTHLERVIGHSMPVIIVRQNMDGMEIEFANQLVEDSNNDALSYTDYLMTAHKAITNDLSGSAGKTDTWRPW
;
A
#
# COMPACT_ATOMS: atom_id res chain seq x y z
N MET A 1 -19.11 0.08 34.73
CA MET A 1 -18.16 0.95 34.00
C MET A 1 -18.91 2.21 33.66
N ASP A 2 -18.33 3.37 33.96
CA ASP A 2 -18.96 4.66 33.69
C ASP A 2 -18.95 4.93 32.17
N HIS A 3 -20.11 5.28 31.62
CA HIS A 3 -20.26 5.59 30.20
C HIS A 3 -19.57 6.92 29.83
N GLN A 4 -19.42 7.82 30.81
CA GLN A 4 -18.79 9.12 30.59
C GLN A 4 -17.28 9.02 30.37
N ASP A 5 -16.64 7.97 30.91
CA ASP A 5 -15.20 7.71 30.80
C ASP A 5 -14.82 6.89 29.55
N ARG A 6 -15.78 6.60 28.66
CA ARG A 6 -15.61 5.73 27.48
C ARG A 6 -15.85 6.54 26.22
N PRO A 7 -14.84 7.28 25.72
CA PRO A 7 -15.03 8.23 24.63
C PRO A 7 -15.43 7.54 23.31
N GLU A 8 -15.15 6.25 23.15
CA GLU A 8 -15.64 5.43 22.03
C GLU A 8 -17.15 5.15 22.03
N LEU A 9 -17.82 5.39 23.16
CA LEU A 9 -19.28 5.29 23.29
C LEU A 9 -19.97 6.65 23.13
N LEU A 10 -19.21 7.75 23.16
CA LEU A 10 -19.73 9.12 23.12
C LEU A 10 -19.55 9.79 21.77
N HIS A 11 -18.56 9.36 20.98
CA HIS A 11 -18.17 10.01 19.73
C HIS A 11 -18.23 9.05 18.52
N GLY A 12 -18.60 9.59 17.35
CA GLY A 12 -18.67 8.82 16.11
C GLY A 12 -17.30 8.28 15.66
N THR A 13 -16.28 9.15 15.64
CA THR A 13 -14.87 8.76 15.43
C THR A 13 -14.05 9.30 16.59
N VAL A 14 -13.20 8.45 17.17
CA VAL A 14 -12.38 8.81 18.34
C VAL A 14 -11.01 8.18 18.25
N ASP A 15 -10.02 8.84 18.86
CA ASP A 15 -8.66 8.34 19.01
C ASP A 15 -8.17 8.58 20.45
N PHE A 16 -7.78 7.53 21.16
CA PHE A 16 -7.43 7.61 22.59
C PHE A 16 -6.28 6.66 22.98
N PRO A 17 -5.53 6.97 24.07
CA PRO A 17 -4.46 6.11 24.56
C PRO A 17 -4.95 4.72 24.98
N ALA A 18 -4.22 3.68 24.59
CA ALA A 18 -4.50 2.31 24.98
C ALA A 18 -3.83 1.97 26.33
N PRO A 19 -4.49 1.26 27.25
CA PRO A 19 -3.87 0.83 28.50
C PRO A 19 -2.81 -0.24 28.26
N LYS A 20 -1.93 -0.47 29.26
CA LYS A 20 -0.80 -1.41 29.17
C LYS A 20 -1.19 -2.84 28.77
N SER A 21 -2.42 -3.25 29.09
CA SER A 21 -2.96 -4.56 28.69
C SER A 21 -3.08 -4.76 27.17
N TYR A 22 -3.01 -3.68 26.38
CA TYR A 22 -3.04 -3.70 24.91
C TYR A 22 -1.66 -3.48 24.27
N TRP A 23 -0.59 -3.51 25.06
CA TRP A 23 0.77 -3.51 24.53
C TRP A 23 1.04 -4.84 23.81
N SER A 24 1.82 -4.79 22.74
CA SER A 24 2.18 -6.01 21.99
C SER A 24 3.07 -6.91 22.83
N LEU A 25 2.98 -8.22 22.62
CA LEU A 25 3.95 -9.16 23.16
C LEU A 25 5.29 -9.03 22.42
N GLN A 26 6.38 -9.37 23.09
CA GLN A 26 7.67 -9.55 22.46
C GLN A 26 7.61 -10.77 21.53
N PRO A 27 8.12 -10.67 20.29
CA PRO A 27 8.22 -11.83 19.41
C PRO A 27 9.16 -12.88 20.03
N PRO A 28 8.92 -14.18 19.81
CA PRO A 28 9.79 -15.23 20.35
C PRO A 28 11.22 -15.09 19.80
N PRO A 29 12.26 -15.45 20.57
CA PRO A 29 13.65 -15.39 20.11
C PRO A 29 13.87 -16.35 18.93
N THR A 30 14.73 -15.99 17.98
CA THR A 30 15.04 -16.79 16.77
C THR A 30 16.01 -17.93 17.03
N GLY A 31 16.44 -18.16 18.27
CA GLY A 31 17.51 -19.11 18.60
C GLY A 31 18.90 -18.61 18.25
N SER A 32 19.04 -17.33 17.86
CA SER A 32 20.34 -16.68 17.64
C SER A 32 21.09 -16.44 18.97
N LEU A 33 22.42 -16.51 18.94
CA LEU A 33 23.30 -16.30 20.11
C LEU A 33 23.13 -14.92 20.78
N LEU A 34 22.63 -13.92 20.05
CA LEU A 34 22.35 -12.58 20.59
C LEU A 34 21.08 -12.53 21.45
N ASP A 35 20.04 -13.30 21.10
CA ASP A 35 18.83 -13.40 21.92
C ASP A 35 19.11 -14.07 23.27
N SER A 36 20.01 -15.06 23.28
CA SER A 36 20.43 -15.75 24.50
C SER A 36 21.34 -14.89 25.40
N ALA A 37 22.07 -13.92 24.84
CA ALA A 37 22.83 -12.94 25.61
C ALA A 37 21.94 -11.90 26.30
N MET A 38 20.81 -11.52 25.70
CA MET A 38 19.83 -10.63 26.34
C MET A 38 19.06 -11.33 27.47
N ASP A 39 18.63 -12.59 27.27
CA ASP A 39 17.90 -13.37 28.29
C ASP A 39 18.78 -13.78 29.50
N SER A 40 20.06 -14.05 29.28
CA SER A 40 20.99 -14.50 30.35
C SER A 40 21.33 -13.43 31.39
N SER A 41 21.07 -12.15 31.09
CA SER A 41 21.21 -11.06 32.06
C SER A 41 20.07 -11.00 33.07
N ALA A 42 18.88 -11.54 32.73
CA ALA A 42 17.69 -11.51 33.57
C ALA A 42 17.43 -12.82 34.35
N ALA A 43 17.90 -13.96 33.85
CA ALA A 43 17.55 -15.28 34.38
C ALA A 43 18.43 -15.80 35.54
N ASN A 44 19.60 -15.21 35.79
CA ASN A 44 20.61 -15.80 36.68
C ASN A 44 20.48 -15.51 38.19
N LEU A 45 19.40 -14.87 38.65
CA LEU A 45 19.17 -14.65 40.09
C LEU A 45 18.09 -15.52 40.75
N SER A 46 17.27 -16.26 40.00
CA SER A 46 16.11 -16.97 40.59
C SER A 46 16.20 -18.49 40.61
N SER A 47 17.09 -19.12 39.84
CA SER A 47 17.08 -20.59 39.67
C SER A 47 17.80 -21.37 40.77
N ALA A 48 18.69 -20.73 41.54
CA ALA A 48 19.50 -21.41 42.55
C ALA A 48 18.78 -21.63 43.89
N THR A 49 17.73 -20.86 44.18
CA THR A 49 17.01 -20.88 45.47
C THR A 49 15.81 -21.82 45.49
N ASP A 50 15.15 -22.05 44.35
CA ASP A 50 13.93 -22.89 44.27
C ASP A 50 14.21 -24.41 44.36
N ALA A 51 15.40 -24.86 43.93
CA ALA A 51 15.77 -26.28 43.94
C ALA A 51 16.00 -26.85 45.34
N LEU A 52 16.35 -26.02 46.33
CA LEU A 52 16.59 -26.46 47.72
C LEU A 52 15.30 -26.47 48.57
N SER A 53 14.27 -25.69 48.19
CA SER A 53 13.00 -25.63 48.93
C SER A 53 12.01 -26.76 48.59
N SER A 54 12.07 -27.33 47.38
CA SER A 54 11.10 -28.36 46.96
C SER A 54 11.35 -29.71 47.64
N THR A 55 12.61 -30.06 47.90
CA THR A 55 13.00 -31.36 48.48
C THR A 55 12.61 -31.51 49.95
N ALA A 56 12.37 -30.40 50.67
CA ALA A 56 11.93 -30.41 52.07
C ALA A 56 10.40 -30.55 52.22
N ALA A 57 9.63 -30.13 51.21
CA ALA A 57 8.17 -30.16 51.25
C ALA A 57 7.61 -31.56 50.92
N ASP A 58 8.26 -32.30 50.00
CA ASP A 58 7.82 -33.63 49.59
C ASP A 58 8.01 -34.71 50.68
N LEU A 59 8.96 -34.52 51.60
CA LEU A 59 9.16 -35.43 52.74
C LEU A 59 8.09 -35.29 53.84
N LEU A 60 7.39 -34.16 53.93
CA LEU A 60 6.33 -33.91 54.92
C LEU A 60 4.92 -34.23 54.40
N GLY A 61 4.70 -34.22 53.08
CA GLY A 61 3.39 -34.51 52.46
C GLY A 61 2.96 -35.97 52.54
N GLY A 62 3.90 -36.91 52.65
CA GLY A 62 3.63 -38.35 52.66
C GLY A 62 2.92 -38.88 53.92
N LEU A 63 2.85 -38.11 55.01
CA LEU A 63 2.25 -38.54 56.28
C LEU A 63 0.81 -38.05 56.52
N GLN A 64 0.27 -37.17 55.67
CA GLN A 64 -1.09 -36.63 55.85
C GLN A 64 -2.16 -37.23 54.92
N GLN A 65 -1.80 -38.14 54.01
CA GLN A 65 -2.77 -38.83 53.13
C GLN A 65 -3.54 -40.00 53.78
N SER A 66 -3.43 -40.19 55.10
CA SER A 66 -4.11 -41.28 55.83
C SER A 66 -5.46 -40.89 56.46
N LEU A 67 -5.88 -39.62 56.42
CA LEU A 67 -7.13 -39.18 57.04
C LEU A 67 -7.95 -38.35 56.04
N GLY A 68 -8.83 -39.05 55.32
CA GLY A 68 -9.67 -38.47 54.26
C GLY A 68 -10.63 -37.40 54.79
N GLN A 69 -10.28 -36.14 54.59
CA GLN A 69 -11.20 -35.01 54.45
C GLN A 69 -10.57 -33.99 53.50
N THR A 70 -11.22 -33.72 52.36
CA THR A 70 -10.84 -32.62 51.46
C THR A 70 -11.76 -31.44 51.72
N PRO A 71 -11.31 -30.34 52.33
CA PRO A 71 -12.04 -29.08 52.28
C PRO A 71 -11.76 -28.37 50.95
N THR A 72 -12.78 -27.75 50.37
CA THR A 72 -12.65 -26.80 49.27
C THR A 72 -11.86 -25.58 49.75
N ARG A 73 -10.53 -25.62 49.54
CA ARG A 73 -9.59 -24.58 49.94
C ARG A 73 -9.73 -23.39 48.97
N GLY A 74 -10.08 -22.22 49.49
CA GLY A 74 -9.91 -20.95 48.76
C GLY A 74 -8.43 -20.73 48.41
N PRO A 75 -8.12 -19.85 47.43
CA PRO A 75 -6.76 -19.71 46.91
C PRO A 75 -5.78 -19.42 48.06
N SER A 76 -4.75 -20.25 48.16
CA SER A 76 -3.73 -20.15 49.20
C SER A 76 -2.81 -18.95 48.96
N PRO A 77 -2.09 -18.43 49.98
CA PRO A 77 -1.06 -17.41 49.78
C PRO A 77 0.02 -17.80 48.74
N ALA A 78 0.27 -19.11 48.56
CA ALA A 78 1.13 -19.61 47.50
C ALA A 78 0.51 -19.44 46.11
N ASP A 79 -0.80 -19.69 45.97
CA ASP A 79 -1.55 -19.51 44.71
C ASP A 79 -1.60 -18.02 44.31
N TYR A 80 -1.69 -17.11 45.29
CA TYR A 80 -1.58 -15.67 45.05
C TYR A 80 -0.18 -15.28 44.58
N LYS A 81 0.86 -15.81 45.21
CA LYS A 81 2.26 -15.55 44.84
C LYS A 81 2.59 -16.14 43.46
N GLU A 82 2.05 -17.30 43.13
CA GLU A 82 2.19 -17.95 41.82
C GLU A 82 1.47 -17.15 40.73
N ARG A 83 0.24 -16.69 40.98
CA ARG A 83 -0.48 -15.77 40.08
C ARG A 83 0.25 -14.44 39.91
N GLU A 84 0.85 -13.90 40.96
CA GLU A 84 1.62 -12.66 40.89
C GLU A 84 2.92 -12.86 40.08
N ASN A 85 3.61 -13.99 40.28
CA ASN A 85 4.79 -14.36 39.48
C ASN A 85 4.42 -14.60 38.02
N GLN A 86 3.29 -15.23 37.75
CA GLN A 86 2.78 -15.43 36.39
C GLN A 86 2.44 -14.09 35.74
N ARG A 87 1.78 -13.18 36.47
CA ARG A 87 1.49 -11.82 36.00
C ARG A 87 2.77 -11.03 35.72
N LYS A 88 3.79 -11.13 36.59
CA LYS A 88 5.10 -10.50 36.36
C LYS A 88 5.81 -11.08 35.14
N ARG A 89 5.75 -12.39 34.93
CA ARG A 89 6.27 -13.04 33.71
C ARG A 89 5.51 -12.58 32.46
N GLU A 90 4.20 -12.43 32.52
CA GLU A 90 3.38 -11.90 31.42
C GLU A 90 3.66 -10.41 31.15
N GLU A 91 3.83 -9.59 32.20
CA GLU A 91 4.20 -8.18 32.09
C GLU A 91 5.60 -8.01 31.49
N GLN A 92 6.56 -8.88 31.81
CA GLN A 92 7.89 -8.91 31.18
C GLN A 92 7.84 -9.27 29.69
N ARG A 93 6.80 -9.97 29.24
CA ARG A 93 6.59 -10.29 27.82
C ARG A 93 5.97 -9.14 27.04
N LEU A 94 5.51 -8.06 27.68
CA LEU A 94 4.96 -6.91 26.96
C LEU A 94 6.10 -6.03 26.43
N ARG A 95 6.06 -5.77 25.13
CA ARG A 95 6.93 -4.80 24.45
C ARG A 95 6.41 -3.39 24.73
N ARG A 96 7.22 -2.59 25.43
CA ARG A 96 6.95 -1.16 25.64
C ARG A 96 6.90 -0.44 24.28
N PRO A 97 5.86 0.34 23.99
CA PRO A 97 5.81 1.22 22.82
C PRO A 97 7.01 2.19 22.82
N GLN A 98 7.66 2.35 21.67
CA GLN A 98 8.80 3.25 21.48
C GLN A 98 8.58 4.08 20.21
N PRO A 99 9.27 5.22 20.04
CA PRO A 99 9.27 5.92 18.77
C PRO A 99 9.70 5.01 17.61
N MET A 100 9.20 5.31 16.42
CA MET A 100 9.42 4.49 15.23
C MET A 100 10.91 4.42 14.86
N GLY A 101 11.42 3.22 14.64
CA GLY A 101 12.72 2.99 14.00
C GLY A 101 12.57 2.89 12.48
N ARG A 102 13.43 3.57 11.72
CA ARG A 102 13.47 3.53 10.26
C ARG A 102 14.80 3.03 9.76
N VAL A 103 14.80 1.96 8.97
CA VAL A 103 16.03 1.40 8.37
C VAL A 103 15.97 1.61 6.86
N PHE A 104 16.93 2.39 6.34
CA PHE A 104 17.12 2.57 4.90
C PHE A 104 18.11 1.51 4.40
N VAL A 105 17.66 0.66 3.47
CA VAL A 105 18.48 -0.39 2.86
C VAL A 105 18.77 0.00 1.41
N LEU A 106 20.02 0.33 1.11
CA LEU A 106 20.43 0.87 -0.19
C LEU A 106 21.18 -0.20 -0.99
N ASP A 107 20.66 -0.58 -2.16
CA ASP A 107 21.40 -1.35 -3.17
C ASP A 107 22.53 -0.49 -3.74
N VAL A 108 23.77 -0.88 -3.45
CA VAL A 108 25.00 -0.19 -3.87
C VAL A 108 25.78 -0.97 -4.94
N CYS A 109 25.12 -1.92 -5.62
CA CYS A 109 25.73 -2.62 -6.73
C CYS A 109 26.11 -1.67 -7.88
N ASN A 110 27.00 -2.15 -8.75
CA ASN A 110 27.44 -1.39 -9.93
C ASN A 110 26.27 -0.87 -10.80
N GLY A 111 25.21 -1.66 -11.00
CA GLY A 111 24.03 -1.25 -11.78
C GLY A 111 23.21 -0.11 -11.16
N SER A 112 23.20 0.00 -9.82
CA SER A 112 22.57 1.09 -9.07
C SER A 112 23.40 2.37 -9.17
N VAL A 113 24.72 2.23 -8.99
CA VAL A 113 25.69 3.34 -8.96
C VAL A 113 25.80 4.01 -10.33
N GLN A 114 26.02 3.23 -11.40
CA GLN A 114 26.25 3.78 -12.75
C GLN A 114 25.06 4.59 -13.27
N ARG A 115 23.84 4.28 -12.83
CA ARG A 115 22.61 4.99 -13.22
C ARG A 115 22.27 6.18 -12.31
N GLY A 116 23.11 6.45 -11.31
CA GLY A 116 22.90 7.55 -10.36
C GLY A 116 21.82 7.27 -9.31
N VAL A 117 21.31 6.05 -9.18
CA VAL A 117 20.25 5.71 -8.21
C VAL A 117 20.73 5.95 -6.78
N VAL A 118 21.93 5.47 -6.43
CA VAL A 118 22.51 5.67 -5.08
C VAL A 118 22.61 7.15 -4.73
N ARG A 119 23.00 8.00 -5.69
CA ARG A 119 23.13 9.43 -5.50
C ARG A 119 21.78 10.08 -5.20
N GLU A 120 20.79 9.88 -6.06
CA GLU A 120 19.47 10.50 -5.89
C GLU A 120 18.73 9.95 -4.67
N VAL A 121 18.95 8.68 -4.28
CA VAL A 121 18.42 8.14 -3.02
C VAL A 121 19.06 8.84 -1.81
N CYS A 122 20.39 9.02 -1.80
CA CYS A 122 21.06 9.73 -0.70
C CYS A 122 20.58 11.18 -0.57
N GLU A 123 20.43 11.89 -1.70
CA GLU A 123 19.86 13.23 -1.75
C GLU A 123 18.40 13.27 -1.26
N GLY A 124 17.57 12.33 -1.71
CA GLY A 124 16.18 12.20 -1.26
C GLY A 124 16.06 11.97 0.25
N ILE A 125 16.89 11.08 0.81
CA ILE A 125 16.94 10.84 2.26
C ILE A 125 17.37 12.11 2.98
N ARG A 126 18.43 12.80 2.53
CA ARG A 126 18.90 14.07 3.13
C ARG A 126 17.77 15.10 3.21
N LYS A 127 17.07 15.33 2.09
CA LYS A 127 15.97 16.29 2.00
C LYS A 127 14.79 15.91 2.89
N ALA A 128 14.48 14.62 3.00
CA ALA A 128 13.40 14.15 3.85
C ALA A 128 13.71 14.25 5.35
N LEU A 129 14.98 14.11 5.74
CA LEU A 129 15.41 14.22 7.14
C LEU A 129 15.58 15.66 7.59
N TYR A 130 16.07 16.56 6.73
CA TYR A 130 16.51 17.90 7.14
C TYR A 130 15.85 19.07 6.39
N GLY A 131 15.02 18.79 5.38
CA GLY A 131 14.39 19.81 4.56
C GLY A 131 15.37 20.49 3.59
N VAL A 132 14.82 21.36 2.73
CA VAL A 132 15.58 22.30 1.90
C VAL A 132 15.32 23.74 2.37
N GLY A 133 14.10 24.04 2.82
CA GLY A 133 13.71 25.32 3.43
C GLY A 133 13.25 25.18 4.89
N GLU A 134 13.09 26.32 5.58
CA GLU A 134 12.68 26.36 7.00
C GLU A 134 11.28 25.80 7.26
N ASP A 135 10.39 25.85 6.26
CA ASP A 135 8.99 25.38 6.35
C ASP A 135 8.79 23.94 5.85
N ASP A 136 9.86 23.22 5.51
CA ASP A 136 9.74 21.85 5.02
C ASP A 136 9.39 20.88 6.14
N GLU A 137 8.38 20.03 5.91
CA GLU A 137 8.15 18.87 6.76
C GLU A 137 9.35 17.92 6.69
N THR A 138 9.82 17.52 7.88
CA THR A 138 10.93 16.58 8.07
C THR A 138 10.50 15.38 8.90
N ILE A 139 11.42 14.44 9.14
CA ILE A 139 11.21 13.30 10.03
C ILE A 139 10.63 13.74 11.40
N GLY A 140 9.72 12.92 11.93
CA GLY A 140 9.04 13.19 13.19
C GLY A 140 9.96 13.14 14.41
N LYS A 141 9.58 13.87 15.46
CA LYS A 141 10.36 13.96 16.71
C LYS A 141 10.47 12.61 17.41
N GLY A 142 11.68 12.25 17.82
CA GLY A 142 11.99 11.04 18.57
C GLY A 142 12.14 9.79 17.72
N GLU A 143 11.79 9.83 16.43
CA GLU A 143 12.05 8.75 15.49
C GLU A 143 13.56 8.53 15.33
N ARG A 144 13.95 7.26 15.11
CA ARG A 144 15.37 6.87 14.97
C ARG A 144 15.62 6.30 13.60
N ILE A 145 16.83 6.49 13.08
CA ILE A 145 17.20 5.97 11.75
C ILE A 145 18.42 5.05 11.79
N ALA A 146 18.51 4.17 10.81
CA ALA A 146 19.71 3.40 10.48
C ALA A 146 19.89 3.34 8.96
N ILE A 147 21.14 3.19 8.51
CA ILE A 147 21.48 3.00 7.10
C ILE A 147 22.21 1.67 6.95
N VAL A 148 21.74 0.85 6.02
CA VAL A 148 22.31 -0.43 5.61
C VAL A 148 22.58 -0.36 4.11
N THR A 149 23.76 -0.80 3.68
CA THR A 149 24.10 -0.96 2.26
C THR A 149 24.09 -2.43 1.90
N VAL A 150 23.65 -2.77 0.69
CA VAL A 150 23.60 -4.16 0.22
C VAL A 150 24.13 -4.30 -1.20
N ALA A 151 24.95 -5.33 -1.38
CA ALA A 151 25.37 -5.86 -2.67
C ALA A 151 25.57 -7.38 -2.52
N GLU A 152 26.77 -7.91 -2.78
CA GLU A 152 27.06 -9.33 -2.50
C GLU A 152 27.26 -9.59 -1.00
N THR A 153 27.47 -8.54 -0.21
CA THR A 153 27.52 -8.55 1.25
C THR A 153 26.58 -7.50 1.82
N VAL A 154 26.33 -7.56 3.14
CA VAL A 154 25.49 -6.58 3.84
C VAL A 154 26.35 -5.71 4.74
N GLY A 155 26.26 -4.39 4.57
CA GLY A 155 27.01 -3.39 5.33
C GLY A 155 26.14 -2.62 6.31
N PHE A 156 26.50 -2.63 7.60
CA PHE A 156 25.84 -1.88 8.65
C PHE A 156 26.68 -0.66 9.04
N TRP A 157 26.08 0.53 8.98
CA TRP A 157 26.77 1.78 9.31
C TRP A 157 26.51 2.17 10.77
N ASN A 158 27.57 2.38 11.53
CA ASN A 158 27.52 3.00 12.84
C ASN A 158 27.53 4.52 12.67
N LEU A 159 26.44 5.15 13.08
CA LEU A 159 26.18 6.58 12.94
C LEU A 159 26.17 7.31 14.28
N SER A 160 26.72 6.71 15.35
CA SER A 160 26.73 7.31 16.69
C SER A 160 27.29 8.74 16.65
N PRO A 161 26.68 9.71 17.36
CA PRO A 161 27.19 11.08 17.42
C PRO A 161 28.54 11.19 18.14
N SER A 162 28.95 10.14 18.87
CA SER A 162 30.24 10.05 19.53
C SER A 162 31.41 9.76 18.58
N LEU A 163 31.14 9.39 17.33
CA LEU A 163 32.16 9.12 16.32
C LEU A 163 32.53 10.39 15.58
N SER A 164 33.82 10.52 15.23
CA SER A 164 34.31 11.61 14.37
C SER A 164 33.95 11.42 12.89
N SER A 165 33.61 10.20 12.49
CA SER A 165 33.21 9.82 11.13
C SER A 165 32.38 8.53 11.15
N PRO A 166 31.49 8.30 10.16
CA PRO A 166 30.71 7.07 10.07
C PRO A 166 31.61 5.85 9.86
N SER A 167 31.27 4.72 10.49
CA SER A 167 32.04 3.47 10.42
C SER A 167 31.21 2.33 9.83
N LEU A 168 31.78 1.57 8.90
CA LEU A 168 31.13 0.43 8.24
C LEU A 168 31.53 -0.90 8.89
N MET A 169 30.54 -1.77 9.16
CA MET A 169 30.73 -3.17 9.52
C MET A 169 30.11 -4.07 8.44
N VAL A 170 30.92 -4.90 7.78
CA VAL A 170 30.45 -5.79 6.71
C VAL A 170 30.18 -7.18 7.28
N VAL A 171 29.00 -7.73 7.00
CA VAL A 171 28.62 -9.11 7.31
C VAL A 171 28.54 -9.90 6.00
N PRO A 172 29.49 -10.82 5.76
CA PRO A 172 29.52 -11.61 4.53
C PRO A 172 28.64 -12.87 4.60
N ASP A 173 28.28 -13.35 5.79
CA ASP A 173 27.46 -14.55 5.98
C ASP A 173 25.98 -14.26 5.75
N LEU A 174 25.51 -14.45 4.52
CA LEU A 174 24.16 -14.07 4.07
C LEU A 174 23.01 -14.90 4.68
N ASP A 175 23.31 -16.08 5.23
CA ASP A 175 22.27 -17.02 5.70
C ASP A 175 21.90 -16.78 7.17
N ASP A 176 22.85 -16.34 8.00
CA ASP A 176 22.63 -16.00 9.42
C ASP A 176 22.91 -14.51 9.69
N MET A 177 21.94 -13.66 9.30
CA MET A 177 22.03 -12.22 9.43
C MET A 177 21.78 -11.71 10.84
N PHE A 178 22.68 -10.85 11.34
CA PHE A 178 22.56 -10.13 12.61
C PHE A 178 23.05 -8.69 12.46
N VAL A 179 22.69 -7.82 13.43
CA VAL A 179 23.28 -6.48 13.53
C VAL A 179 24.63 -6.59 14.27
N PRO A 180 25.78 -6.27 13.64
CA PRO A 180 27.11 -6.40 14.26
C PRO A 180 27.46 -5.24 15.21
N LEU A 181 26.47 -4.44 15.61
CA LEU A 181 26.64 -3.23 16.41
C LEU A 181 25.89 -3.38 17.73
N THR A 182 26.58 -3.18 18.85
CA THR A 182 25.95 -3.14 20.18
C THR A 182 25.27 -1.80 20.46
N GLN A 183 25.76 -0.72 19.85
CA GLN A 183 25.21 0.64 19.90
C GLN A 183 25.43 1.34 18.55
N GLY A 184 24.63 2.37 18.27
CA GLY A 184 24.82 3.22 17.09
C GLY A 184 24.23 2.71 15.77
N PHE A 185 23.43 1.63 15.81
CA PHE A 185 22.63 1.19 14.66
C PHE A 185 21.42 2.12 14.43
N LEU A 186 20.50 2.19 15.41
CA LEU A 186 19.39 3.15 15.42
C LEU A 186 19.78 4.42 16.18
N VAL A 187 19.99 5.52 15.46
CA VAL A 187 20.44 6.80 16.01
C VAL A 187 19.37 7.88 15.89
N ASP A 188 19.47 8.92 16.73
CA ASP A 188 18.64 10.11 16.57
C ASP A 188 19.17 10.92 15.36
N PRO A 189 18.32 11.26 14.38
CA PRO A 189 18.75 11.98 13.18
C PRO A 189 19.27 13.40 13.48
N THR A 190 18.82 14.02 14.57
CA THR A 190 19.27 15.36 14.97
C THR A 190 20.65 15.28 15.61
N ASP A 191 20.82 14.39 16.59
CA ASP A 191 22.09 14.25 17.30
C ASP A 191 23.20 13.74 16.37
N SER A 192 22.88 12.81 15.47
CA SER A 192 23.81 12.18 14.54
C SER A 192 23.94 12.90 13.20
N ARG A 193 23.38 14.11 13.05
CA ARG A 193 23.31 14.81 11.76
C ARG A 193 24.64 14.86 11.00
N THR A 194 25.72 15.22 11.68
CA THR A 194 27.05 15.32 11.09
C THR A 194 27.50 14.01 10.45
N ASN A 195 27.32 12.88 11.13
CA ASN A 195 27.72 11.56 10.61
C ASN A 195 26.78 11.04 9.53
N ILE A 196 25.48 11.37 9.61
CA ILE A 196 24.50 11.03 8.59
C ILE A 196 24.80 11.78 7.29
N GLU A 197 24.92 13.11 7.33
CA GLU A 197 25.25 13.92 6.15
C GLU A 197 26.60 13.51 5.56
N ALA A 198 27.62 13.28 6.38
CA ALA A 198 28.92 12.78 5.92
C ALA A 198 28.82 11.43 5.20
N LEU A 199 27.97 10.50 5.69
CA LEU A 199 27.75 9.22 5.01
C LEU A 199 27.02 9.41 3.67
N LEU A 200 25.99 10.25 3.63
CA LEU A 200 25.20 10.50 2.42
C LEU A 200 26.04 11.18 1.31
N ASP A 201 27.07 11.97 1.68
CA ASP A 201 28.08 12.48 0.75
C ASP A 201 29.10 11.41 0.33
N LEU A 202 29.57 10.61 1.30
CA LEU A 202 30.60 9.60 1.07
C LEU A 202 30.12 8.45 0.17
N LEU A 203 28.89 7.96 0.36
CA LEU A 203 28.39 6.76 -0.31
C LEU A 203 28.44 6.85 -1.85
N PRO A 204 27.88 7.91 -2.49
CA PRO A 204 27.95 8.05 -3.94
C PRO A 204 29.38 8.18 -4.46
N GLU A 205 30.25 8.91 -3.76
CA GLU A 205 31.65 9.09 -4.15
C GLU A 205 32.45 7.78 -4.07
N MET A 206 32.36 7.10 -2.93
CA MET A 206 33.03 5.84 -2.65
C MET A 206 32.61 4.77 -3.67
N MET A 207 31.29 4.61 -3.88
CA MET A 207 30.76 3.58 -4.76
C MET A 207 31.01 3.89 -6.24
N SER A 208 31.10 5.16 -6.63
CA SER A 208 31.48 5.53 -8.01
C SER A 208 32.93 5.17 -8.34
N ARG A 209 33.83 5.18 -7.35
CA ARG A 209 35.23 4.76 -7.52
C ARG A 209 35.37 3.24 -7.53
N GLN A 210 34.68 2.56 -6.62
CA GLN A 210 34.74 1.13 -6.46
C GLN A 210 33.35 0.58 -6.13
N PRO A 211 32.54 0.24 -7.15
CA PRO A 211 31.24 -0.37 -6.93
C PRO A 211 31.36 -1.74 -6.25
N ASP A 212 30.42 -2.06 -5.37
CA ASP A 212 30.39 -3.35 -4.68
C ASP A 212 29.64 -4.39 -5.53
N GLY A 213 30.39 -5.13 -6.35
CA GLY A 213 29.88 -6.27 -7.12
C GLY A 213 28.76 -5.95 -8.13
N ASN A 214 28.17 -7.02 -8.69
CA ASN A 214 27.09 -6.94 -9.68
C ASN A 214 25.81 -7.67 -9.24
N ARG A 215 25.79 -8.30 -8.06
CA ARG A 215 24.62 -9.02 -7.53
C ARG A 215 24.19 -8.39 -6.22
N VAL A 216 22.93 -8.59 -5.85
CA VAL A 216 22.34 -7.99 -4.64
C VAL A 216 21.68 -9.04 -3.76
N ALA A 217 22.06 -9.05 -2.48
CA ALA A 217 21.57 -9.94 -1.43
C ALA A 217 20.39 -9.32 -0.67
N ALA A 218 19.36 -8.87 -1.38
CA ALA A 218 18.27 -8.07 -0.79
C ALA A 218 17.55 -8.80 0.36
N GLY A 219 17.34 -10.12 0.25
CA GLY A 219 16.71 -10.90 1.32
C GLY A 219 17.52 -10.92 2.62
N ALA A 220 18.85 -11.06 2.53
CA ALA A 220 19.74 -11.00 3.69
C ALA A 220 19.68 -9.62 4.35
N ALA A 221 19.72 -8.54 3.57
CA ALA A 221 19.66 -7.19 4.14
C ALA A 221 18.34 -6.90 4.87
N ILE A 222 17.20 -7.40 4.36
CA ILE A 222 15.91 -7.29 5.06
C ILE A 222 15.93 -8.08 6.37
N ARG A 223 16.49 -9.29 6.38
CA ARG A 223 16.64 -10.10 7.60
C ARG A 223 17.52 -9.40 8.65
N GLY A 224 18.63 -8.82 8.21
CA GLY A 224 19.51 -8.00 9.04
C GLY A 224 18.78 -6.78 9.62
N ALA A 225 18.08 -6.02 8.79
CA ALA A 225 17.28 -4.86 9.23
C ALA A 225 16.16 -5.24 10.21
N LEU A 226 15.46 -6.36 9.97
CA LEU A 226 14.46 -6.91 10.89
C LEU A 226 15.08 -7.26 12.25
N SER A 227 16.28 -7.85 12.28
CA SER A 227 16.93 -8.19 13.55
C SER A 227 17.15 -6.97 14.46
N GLY A 228 17.47 -5.81 13.88
CA GLY A 228 17.61 -4.56 14.62
C GLY A 228 16.28 -3.89 15.01
N LEU A 229 15.19 -4.17 14.29
CA LEU A 229 13.85 -3.64 14.58
C LEU A 229 12.97 -4.59 15.41
N ARG A 230 13.34 -5.85 15.58
CA ARG A 230 12.49 -6.91 16.18
C ARG A 230 11.84 -6.49 17.50
N MET A 231 12.61 -5.85 18.38
CA MET A 231 12.16 -5.43 19.71
C MET A 231 11.57 -4.02 19.78
N VAL A 232 11.62 -3.25 18.69
CA VAL A 232 11.17 -1.85 18.64
C VAL A 232 9.92 -1.71 17.76
N GLY A 233 9.88 -2.44 16.64
CA GLY A 233 8.99 -2.23 15.51
C GLY A 233 9.44 -1.04 14.66
N GLY A 234 8.71 -0.76 13.58
CA GLY A 234 8.93 0.42 12.76
C GLY A 234 8.85 0.14 11.27
N GLN A 235 9.81 0.63 10.49
CA GLN A 235 9.75 0.60 9.03
C GLN A 235 11.11 0.32 8.39
N ILE A 236 11.11 -0.54 7.38
CA ILE A 236 12.25 -0.77 6.48
C ILE A 236 11.92 -0.13 5.13
N THR A 237 12.85 0.61 4.52
CA THR A 237 12.71 1.09 3.14
C THR A 237 13.86 0.55 2.31
N LEU A 238 13.56 -0.38 1.41
CA LEU A 238 14.52 -0.99 0.50
C LEU A 238 14.53 -0.24 -0.83
N PHE A 239 15.72 0.18 -1.27
CA PHE A 239 15.97 0.72 -2.60
C PHE A 239 16.71 -0.35 -3.40
N LEU A 240 16.06 -0.88 -4.44
CA LEU A 240 16.53 -2.05 -5.19
C LEU A 240 16.54 -1.76 -6.69
N SER A 241 17.69 -1.97 -7.33
CA SER A 241 17.89 -1.60 -8.73
C SER A 241 17.87 -2.78 -9.71
N GLN A 242 17.99 -4.01 -9.19
CA GLN A 242 18.14 -5.23 -9.99
C GLN A 242 17.55 -6.47 -9.29
N LEU A 243 17.40 -7.56 -10.04
CA LEU A 243 16.91 -8.85 -9.52
C LEU A 243 17.84 -9.39 -8.41
N PRO A 244 17.32 -9.72 -7.21
CA PRO A 244 18.10 -10.37 -6.16
C PRO A 244 18.50 -11.78 -6.58
N THR A 245 19.79 -12.03 -6.77
CA THR A 245 20.32 -13.31 -7.32
C THR A 245 21.25 -14.06 -6.36
N VAL A 246 21.47 -13.53 -5.16
CA VAL A 246 22.35 -14.10 -4.14
C VAL A 246 21.70 -13.99 -2.75
N GLY A 247 22.08 -14.88 -1.83
CA GLY A 247 21.51 -14.96 -0.48
C GLY A 247 20.10 -15.55 -0.40
N PRO A 248 19.48 -15.53 0.79
CA PRO A 248 18.11 -15.99 1.01
C PRO A 248 17.11 -15.28 0.10
N GLY A 249 16.18 -16.04 -0.47
CA GLY A 249 15.17 -15.53 -1.39
C GLY A 249 15.70 -15.17 -2.78
N LYS A 250 16.88 -15.67 -3.18
CA LYS A 250 17.42 -15.51 -4.54
C LYS A 250 16.39 -15.89 -5.61
N LEU A 251 16.36 -15.11 -6.68
CA LEU A 251 15.41 -15.24 -7.77
C LEU A 251 16.14 -15.48 -9.09
N THR A 252 15.41 -16.05 -10.05
CA THR A 252 15.84 -16.20 -11.44
C THR A 252 14.83 -15.55 -12.36
N ALA A 253 15.29 -15.10 -13.54
CA ALA A 253 14.38 -14.60 -14.57
C ALA A 253 13.44 -15.73 -15.00
N ARG A 254 12.13 -15.46 -14.91
CA ARG A 254 11.06 -16.42 -15.21
C ARG A 254 9.94 -15.85 -16.07
N ASP A 255 10.04 -14.57 -16.42
CA ASP A 255 9.09 -13.92 -17.34
C ASP A 255 9.30 -14.47 -18.75
N ASP A 256 8.23 -15.06 -19.27
CA ASP A 256 8.21 -15.65 -20.61
C ASP A 256 6.94 -15.15 -21.32
N PRO A 257 7.07 -14.28 -22.34
CA PRO A 257 5.93 -13.74 -23.07
C PRO A 257 5.03 -14.82 -23.71
N THR A 258 5.55 -16.02 -23.96
CA THR A 258 4.72 -17.13 -24.50
C THR A 258 3.70 -17.65 -23.51
N THR A 259 3.87 -17.35 -22.21
CA THR A 259 2.96 -17.76 -21.15
C THR A 259 1.79 -16.78 -20.95
N TYR A 260 1.84 -15.59 -21.55
CA TYR A 260 0.83 -14.56 -21.36
C TYR A 260 -0.54 -15.00 -21.89
N ASN A 261 -1.60 -14.62 -21.17
CA ASN A 261 -2.99 -15.06 -21.40
C ASN A 261 -3.22 -16.59 -21.34
N THR A 262 -2.27 -17.37 -20.82
CA THR A 262 -2.45 -18.81 -20.56
C THR A 262 -2.72 -19.09 -19.08
N ASP A 263 -3.11 -20.32 -18.74
CA ASP A 263 -3.29 -20.73 -17.34
C ASP A 263 -1.99 -20.73 -16.52
N LYS A 264 -0.83 -20.70 -17.19
CA LYS A 264 0.49 -20.64 -16.54
C LYS A 264 0.87 -19.22 -16.09
N GLU A 265 0.29 -18.18 -16.69
CA GLU A 265 0.60 -16.77 -16.40
C GLU A 265 0.42 -16.43 -14.91
N LYS A 266 -0.56 -17.05 -14.22
CA LYS A 266 -0.82 -16.83 -12.79
C LYS A 266 0.39 -17.05 -11.89
N ALA A 267 1.32 -17.93 -12.29
CA ALA A 267 2.56 -18.19 -11.54
C ALA A 267 3.50 -16.97 -11.51
N LEU A 268 3.43 -16.09 -12.51
CA LEU A 268 4.19 -14.83 -12.57
C LEU A 268 3.68 -13.79 -11.56
N PHE A 269 2.46 -13.96 -11.04
CA PHE A 269 1.88 -13.06 -10.02
C PHE A 269 2.00 -13.63 -8.59
N ALA A 270 2.52 -14.84 -8.44
CA ALA A 270 2.84 -15.45 -7.16
C ALA A 270 4.33 -15.30 -6.84
N THR A 271 4.71 -15.32 -5.56
CA THR A 271 6.12 -15.35 -5.13
C THR A 271 6.83 -16.58 -5.66
N ALA A 272 8.02 -16.43 -6.25
CA ALA A 272 8.82 -17.55 -6.73
C ALA A 272 9.40 -18.39 -5.58
N ASP A 273 9.91 -17.71 -4.56
CA ASP A 273 10.49 -18.30 -3.37
C ASP A 273 9.61 -18.00 -2.14
N PRO A 274 9.20 -19.01 -1.35
CA PRO A 274 8.42 -18.82 -0.12
C PRO A 274 9.07 -17.87 0.88
N PHE A 275 10.40 -17.71 0.87
CA PHE A 275 11.15 -16.80 1.72
C PHE A 275 10.53 -15.39 1.80
N TRP A 276 10.12 -14.83 0.66
CA TRP A 276 9.58 -13.47 0.59
C TRP A 276 8.28 -13.35 1.39
N ARG A 277 7.43 -14.38 1.33
CA ARG A 277 6.17 -14.41 2.08
C ARG A 277 6.43 -14.63 3.57
N THR A 278 7.21 -15.65 3.92
CA THR A 278 7.51 -15.96 5.33
C THR A 278 8.17 -14.78 6.03
N THR A 279 9.14 -14.12 5.38
CA THR A 279 9.80 -12.93 5.93
C THR A 279 8.83 -11.77 6.11
N ALA A 280 7.87 -11.59 5.19
CA ALA A 280 6.86 -10.55 5.31
C ALA A 280 5.88 -10.79 6.47
N GLU A 281 5.49 -12.05 6.70
CA GLU A 281 4.65 -12.44 7.84
C GLU A 281 5.40 -12.18 9.15
N GLU A 282 6.67 -12.56 9.25
CA GLU A 282 7.51 -12.26 10.42
C GLU A 282 7.69 -10.75 10.68
N LEU A 283 7.88 -9.95 9.61
CA LEU A 283 7.95 -8.49 9.71
C LEU A 283 6.65 -7.92 10.31
N ALA A 284 5.48 -8.34 9.80
CA ALA A 284 4.18 -7.90 10.29
C ALA A 284 3.98 -8.29 11.76
N GLU A 285 4.34 -9.51 12.16
CA GLU A 285 4.27 -9.99 13.55
C GLU A 285 5.19 -9.20 14.50
N CYS A 286 6.34 -8.75 14.00
CA CYS A 286 7.24 -7.86 14.74
C CYS A 286 6.76 -6.40 14.73
N GLY A 287 5.66 -6.07 14.05
CA GLY A 287 5.19 -4.70 13.87
C GLY A 287 6.15 -3.85 13.04
N VAL A 288 6.74 -4.45 12.00
CA VAL A 288 7.65 -3.79 11.06
C VAL A 288 7.01 -3.76 9.67
N GLY A 289 6.79 -2.56 9.15
CA GLY A 289 6.37 -2.32 7.77
C GLY A 289 7.57 -2.30 6.82
N ALA A 290 7.37 -2.64 5.55
CA ALA A 290 8.42 -2.49 4.54
C ALA A 290 7.93 -1.73 3.31
N ASN A 291 8.71 -0.76 2.85
CA ASN A 291 8.55 -0.13 1.55
C ASN A 291 9.65 -0.62 0.61
N VAL A 292 9.34 -0.73 -0.68
CA VAL A 292 10.30 -1.15 -1.71
C VAL A 292 10.25 -0.16 -2.86
N PHE A 293 11.34 0.57 -3.05
CA PHE A 293 11.59 1.39 -4.24
C PHE A 293 12.35 0.55 -5.26
N LEU A 294 11.75 0.35 -6.42
CA LEU A 294 12.28 -0.47 -7.50
C LEU A 294 12.74 0.40 -8.66
N PHE A 295 13.98 0.18 -9.12
CA PHE A 295 14.58 0.90 -10.25
C PHE A 295 14.95 -0.06 -11.41
N PRO A 296 14.02 -0.88 -11.93
CA PRO A 296 14.37 -1.94 -12.87
C PRO A 296 14.83 -1.37 -14.22
N GLU A 297 15.99 -1.83 -14.69
CA GLU A 297 16.38 -1.71 -16.10
C GLU A 297 15.83 -2.88 -16.93
N GLN A 298 15.72 -4.04 -16.28
CA GLN A 298 15.25 -5.30 -16.81
C GLN A 298 14.30 -5.96 -15.79
N TYR A 299 13.79 -7.15 -16.10
CA TYR A 299 12.93 -7.93 -15.21
C TYR A 299 13.52 -8.06 -13.79
N THR A 300 12.74 -7.72 -12.77
CA THR A 300 13.14 -7.73 -11.36
C THR A 300 12.26 -8.62 -10.47
N ASP A 301 11.26 -9.29 -11.06
CA ASP A 301 10.28 -10.11 -10.35
C ASP A 301 9.60 -9.33 -9.23
N VAL A 302 8.90 -8.28 -9.64
CA VAL A 302 8.11 -7.42 -8.75
C VAL A 302 7.15 -8.27 -7.92
N ALA A 303 6.57 -9.33 -8.48
CA ALA A 303 5.67 -10.25 -7.78
C ALA A 303 6.31 -10.90 -6.55
N SER A 304 7.58 -11.29 -6.60
CA SER A 304 8.31 -11.82 -5.45
C SER A 304 8.68 -10.73 -4.45
N VAL A 305 9.49 -9.75 -4.85
CA VAL A 305 10.10 -8.77 -3.93
C VAL A 305 9.04 -7.87 -3.26
N GLY A 306 8.08 -7.35 -4.04
CA GLY A 306 7.06 -6.45 -3.50
C GLY A 306 6.01 -7.14 -2.62
N THR A 307 6.08 -8.47 -2.43
CA THR A 307 5.19 -9.17 -1.49
C THR A 307 5.41 -8.71 -0.06
N ILE A 308 6.66 -8.36 0.28
CA ILE A 308 6.98 -7.83 1.60
C ILE A 308 6.20 -6.55 1.89
N SER A 309 6.15 -5.61 0.93
CA SER A 309 5.39 -4.37 1.11
C SER A 309 3.92 -4.64 1.38
N VAL A 310 3.27 -5.43 0.52
CA VAL A 310 1.82 -5.60 0.59
C VAL A 310 1.36 -6.42 1.79
N VAL A 311 2.13 -7.40 2.26
CA VAL A 311 1.78 -8.18 3.46
C VAL A 311 2.01 -7.35 4.72
N THR A 312 3.03 -6.49 4.74
CA THR A 312 3.36 -5.67 5.93
C THR A 312 2.62 -4.32 5.98
N GLY A 313 1.82 -3.99 4.95
CA GLY A 313 1.06 -2.74 4.87
C GLY A 313 1.84 -1.54 4.30
N GLY A 314 3.07 -1.76 3.83
CA GLY A 314 3.86 -0.73 3.12
C GLY A 314 3.58 -0.66 1.61
N GLU A 315 4.48 0.00 0.88
CA GLU A 315 4.30 0.34 -0.54
C GLU A 315 5.40 -0.19 -1.46
N THR A 316 5.06 -0.27 -2.74
CA THR A 316 6.02 -0.54 -3.81
C THR A 316 6.03 0.65 -4.77
N PHE A 317 7.15 1.35 -4.85
CA PHE A 317 7.38 2.44 -5.80
C PHE A 317 8.14 1.88 -7.01
N PHE A 318 7.76 2.28 -8.22
CA PHE A 318 8.21 1.62 -9.45
C PHE A 318 8.72 2.63 -10.47
N HIS A 319 10.04 2.66 -10.63
CA HIS A 319 10.78 3.61 -11.47
C HIS A 319 11.54 2.88 -12.59
N PRO A 320 10.83 2.34 -13.60
CA PRO A 320 11.46 1.58 -14.67
C PRO A 320 12.33 2.50 -15.55
N LYS A 321 13.52 2.00 -15.94
CA LYS A 321 14.50 2.76 -16.73
C LYS A 321 14.77 4.15 -16.14
N PHE A 322 15.08 4.17 -14.85
CA PHE A 322 15.30 5.39 -14.08
C PHE A 322 16.38 6.27 -14.70
N GLN A 323 16.09 7.56 -14.87
CA GLN A 323 17.04 8.56 -15.32
C GLN A 323 16.97 9.76 -14.37
N PRO A 324 18.08 10.16 -13.71
CA PRO A 324 18.08 11.26 -12.76
C PRO A 324 17.49 12.57 -13.32
N VAL A 325 17.76 12.89 -14.58
CA VAL A 325 17.25 14.12 -15.24
C VAL A 325 15.73 14.14 -15.30
N ARG A 326 15.08 12.98 -15.47
CA ARG A 326 13.63 12.85 -15.62
C ARG A 326 12.95 12.61 -14.27
N ASP A 327 13.50 11.70 -13.46
CA ASP A 327 12.77 11.02 -12.39
C ASP A 327 13.13 11.49 -10.98
N ARG A 328 14.22 12.24 -10.80
CA ARG A 328 14.73 12.58 -9.45
C ARG A 328 13.70 13.31 -8.59
N ASP A 329 12.91 14.21 -9.18
CA ASP A 329 11.98 15.03 -8.41
C ASP A 329 10.84 14.17 -7.87
N THR A 330 10.27 13.28 -8.71
CA THR A 330 9.29 12.28 -8.28
C THR A 330 9.86 11.36 -7.20
N LEU A 331 11.09 10.86 -7.38
CA LEU A 331 11.74 10.02 -6.37
C LEU A 331 11.92 10.74 -5.03
N HIS A 332 12.42 11.98 -5.05
CA HIS A 332 12.62 12.77 -3.83
C HIS A 332 11.29 13.07 -3.13
N ASP A 333 10.23 13.40 -3.89
CA ASP A 333 8.89 13.65 -3.35
C ASP A 333 8.30 12.39 -2.70
N GLU A 334 8.49 11.22 -3.31
CA GLU A 334 8.03 9.94 -2.77
C GLU A 334 8.80 9.50 -1.52
N ILE A 335 10.13 9.69 -1.49
CA ILE A 335 10.95 9.44 -0.30
C ILE A 335 10.52 10.37 0.84
N LYS A 336 10.38 11.67 0.57
CA LYS A 336 9.91 12.67 1.54
C LYS A 336 8.55 12.26 2.09
N ARG A 337 7.58 11.98 1.21
CA ARG A 337 6.23 11.54 1.62
C ARG A 337 6.26 10.28 2.49
N THR A 338 7.09 9.29 2.15
CA THR A 338 7.20 8.04 2.92
C THR A 338 7.67 8.29 4.36
N ILE A 339 8.50 9.32 4.56
CA ILE A 339 9.06 9.69 5.86
C ILE A 339 8.11 10.61 6.63
N THR A 340 7.52 11.62 5.98
CA THR A 340 6.81 12.71 6.66
C THR A 340 5.31 12.49 6.85
N ARG A 341 4.65 11.65 6.02
CA ARG A 341 3.21 11.41 6.16
C ARG A 341 2.86 10.71 7.47
N GLU A 342 1.61 10.88 7.93
CA GLU A 342 1.12 10.18 9.11
C GLU A 342 1.20 8.66 8.88
N THR A 343 2.12 8.02 9.61
CA THR A 343 2.36 6.58 9.56
C THR A 343 2.40 6.04 10.99
N VAL A 344 1.63 4.99 11.22
CA VAL A 344 1.63 4.26 12.50
C VAL A 344 2.10 2.84 12.28
N TYR A 345 2.60 2.19 13.33
CA TYR A 345 3.20 0.87 13.23
C TYR A 345 2.60 -0.12 14.24
N ASN A 346 2.87 -1.40 14.01
CA ASN A 346 2.40 -2.50 14.85
C ASN A 346 0.86 -2.44 15.03
N ALA A 347 0.15 -2.30 13.91
CA ALA A 347 -1.27 -2.02 13.91
C ALA A 347 -2.11 -3.30 13.73
N THR A 348 -3.23 -3.35 14.44
CA THR A 348 -4.23 -4.41 14.31
C THR A 348 -5.59 -3.79 14.12
N VAL A 349 -6.28 -4.18 13.06
CA VAL A 349 -7.63 -3.73 12.73
C VAL A 349 -8.63 -4.84 12.99
N ARG A 350 -9.76 -4.48 13.61
CA ARG A 350 -10.90 -5.37 13.79
C ARG A 350 -12.19 -4.68 13.40
N ILE A 351 -13.01 -5.37 12.60
CA ILE A 351 -14.32 -4.91 12.16
C ILE A 351 -15.40 -5.66 12.95
N ARG A 352 -16.24 -4.92 13.67
CA ARG A 352 -17.39 -5.44 14.41
C ARG A 352 -18.67 -4.96 13.77
N CYS A 353 -19.69 -5.80 13.77
CA CYS A 353 -21.00 -5.50 13.21
C CYS A 353 -22.07 -5.69 14.30
N SER A 354 -23.19 -4.98 14.19
CA SER A 354 -24.39 -5.27 14.97
C SER A 354 -24.98 -6.64 14.62
N ASN A 355 -25.84 -7.17 15.48
CA ASN A 355 -26.55 -8.43 15.23
C ASN A 355 -27.23 -8.43 13.85
N GLY A 356 -27.16 -9.57 13.16
CA GLY A 356 -27.67 -9.71 11.80
C GLY A 356 -26.62 -9.50 10.71
N LEU A 357 -25.44 -8.96 11.03
CA LEU A 357 -24.32 -8.75 10.11
C LEU A 357 -23.01 -9.33 10.65
N ARG A 358 -22.14 -9.73 9.73
CA ARG A 358 -20.71 -10.00 10.00
C ARG A 358 -19.81 -9.53 8.87
N ALA A 359 -18.57 -9.21 9.20
CA ALA A 359 -17.50 -9.10 8.22
C ALA A 359 -17.07 -10.52 7.80
N ALA A 360 -17.28 -10.86 6.53
CA ALA A 360 -17.06 -12.21 6.01
C ALA A 360 -15.75 -12.37 5.25
N GLU A 361 -15.38 -11.34 4.48
CA GLU A 361 -14.17 -11.33 3.67
C GLU A 361 -13.50 -9.96 3.78
N HIS A 362 -12.18 -9.94 3.68
CA HIS A 362 -11.38 -8.71 3.69
C HIS A 362 -10.50 -8.67 2.45
N VAL A 363 -10.34 -7.49 1.87
CA VAL A 363 -9.54 -7.29 0.66
C VAL A 363 -8.66 -6.06 0.83
N GLY A 364 -7.34 -6.23 0.77
CA GLY A 364 -6.39 -5.15 0.98
C GLY A 364 -4.98 -5.68 1.16
N GLY A 365 -4.00 -4.79 1.36
CA GLY A 365 -2.63 -5.14 1.69
C GLY A 365 -2.43 -5.24 3.21
N PHE A 366 -2.48 -6.46 3.75
CA PHE A 366 -2.29 -6.76 5.16
C PHE A 366 -1.88 -8.22 5.36
N TYR A 367 -1.37 -8.52 6.55
CA TYR A 367 -1.20 -9.86 7.07
C TYR A 367 -2.47 -10.27 7.82
N GLN A 368 -2.93 -11.49 7.61
CA GLN A 368 -4.16 -11.98 8.24
C GLN A 368 -3.91 -13.37 8.80
N ARG A 369 -3.63 -13.43 10.11
CA ARG A 369 -3.44 -14.69 10.84
C ARG A 369 -4.76 -15.32 11.29
N SER A 370 -5.75 -14.49 11.65
CA SER A 370 -7.09 -14.91 12.06
C SER A 370 -8.15 -14.40 11.08
N LEU A 371 -9.33 -15.02 11.06
CA LEU A 371 -10.42 -14.55 10.21
C LEU A 371 -10.95 -13.16 10.61
N THR A 372 -10.62 -12.67 11.82
CA THR A 372 -11.22 -11.47 12.41
C THR A 372 -10.29 -10.27 12.52
N ASP A 373 -8.98 -10.51 12.64
CA ASP A 373 -8.01 -9.46 12.92
C ASP A 373 -7.05 -9.31 11.72
N LEU A 374 -6.91 -8.07 11.26
CA LEU A 374 -6.00 -7.70 10.17
C LEU A 374 -4.77 -7.06 10.81
N GLU A 375 -3.60 -7.61 10.54
CA GLU A 375 -2.33 -7.17 11.11
C GLU A 375 -1.53 -6.39 10.05
N PHE A 376 -0.94 -5.27 10.48
CA PHE A 376 -0.14 -4.38 9.66
C PHE A 376 1.18 -4.08 10.39
N GLY A 377 2.29 -4.26 9.69
CA GLY A 377 3.58 -3.76 10.13
C GLY A 377 3.54 -2.23 10.24
N THR A 378 3.08 -1.57 9.18
CA THR A 378 2.74 -0.14 9.15
C THR A 378 1.43 0.12 8.43
N ILE A 379 0.74 1.20 8.80
CA ILE A 379 -0.40 1.75 8.08
C ILE A 379 -0.26 3.28 8.02
N ASP A 380 -0.46 3.86 6.85
CA ASP A 380 -0.39 5.30 6.60
C ASP A 380 -1.73 5.87 6.13
N ASP A 381 -1.82 7.19 6.10
CA ASP A 381 -3.00 7.97 5.73
C ASP A 381 -3.58 7.69 4.33
N ALA A 382 -2.79 7.12 3.41
CA ALA A 382 -3.20 6.83 2.04
C ALA A 382 -3.73 5.40 1.86
N LYS A 383 -3.51 4.50 2.82
CA LYS A 383 -3.92 3.09 2.70
C LYS A 383 -5.41 2.90 2.89
N ALA A 384 -5.97 2.00 2.10
CA ALA A 384 -7.34 1.53 2.26
C ALA A 384 -7.47 0.01 2.07
N PHE A 385 -8.35 -0.58 2.86
CA PHE A 385 -8.79 -1.96 2.73
C PHE A 385 -10.33 -1.99 2.62
N GLY A 386 -10.87 -3.07 2.07
CA GLY A 386 -12.29 -3.34 1.95
C GLY A 386 -12.71 -4.53 2.80
N ALA A 387 -13.97 -4.54 3.21
CA ALA A 387 -14.60 -5.66 3.90
C ALA A 387 -15.95 -5.97 3.26
N VAL A 388 -16.20 -7.24 2.96
CA VAL A 388 -17.48 -7.73 2.46
C VAL A 388 -18.32 -8.15 3.66
N LEU A 389 -19.42 -7.46 3.87
CA LEU A 389 -20.38 -7.80 4.91
C LEU A 389 -21.38 -8.83 4.40
N ARG A 390 -21.76 -9.78 5.26
CA ARG A 390 -22.82 -10.76 4.99
C ARG A 390 -23.83 -10.78 6.12
N HIS A 391 -25.05 -11.15 5.79
CA HIS A 391 -26.09 -11.42 6.79
C HIS A 391 -25.70 -12.64 7.63
N GLU A 392 -25.91 -12.57 8.93
CA GLU A 392 -25.64 -13.65 9.88
C GLU A 392 -26.77 -13.80 10.91
N GLY A 393 -27.28 -15.03 11.04
CA GLY A 393 -28.32 -15.33 12.02
C GLY A 393 -29.68 -14.78 11.61
N GLN A 394 -30.12 -13.72 12.30
CA GLN A 394 -31.46 -13.14 12.13
C GLN A 394 -31.49 -12.06 11.03
N ARG A 395 -32.69 -11.83 10.47
CA ARG A 395 -32.92 -10.73 9.54
C ARG A 395 -32.68 -9.39 10.23
N LEU A 396 -32.21 -8.41 9.46
CA LEU A 396 -32.13 -7.04 9.93
C LEU A 396 -33.54 -6.47 10.09
N ASP A 397 -33.78 -5.75 11.18
CA ASP A 397 -35.02 -5.03 11.40
C ASP A 397 -34.99 -3.71 10.63
N ASP A 398 -35.90 -3.54 9.67
CA ASP A 398 -36.06 -2.32 8.86
C ASP A 398 -36.33 -1.06 9.70
N ARG A 399 -36.72 -1.22 10.98
CA ARG A 399 -36.98 -0.12 11.91
C ARG A 399 -35.76 0.28 12.72
N GLN A 400 -34.70 -0.51 12.68
CA GLN A 400 -33.48 -0.30 13.46
C GLN A 400 -32.28 -0.13 12.53
N PRO A 401 -31.39 0.84 12.78
CA PRO A 401 -30.15 0.93 12.02
C PRO A 401 -29.25 -0.29 12.28
N ALA A 402 -28.46 -0.64 11.27
CA ALA A 402 -27.35 -1.57 11.41
C ALA A 402 -26.06 -0.79 11.67
N TYR A 403 -25.18 -1.32 12.51
CA TYR A 403 -23.95 -0.64 12.91
C TYR A 403 -22.72 -1.42 12.48
N VAL A 404 -21.68 -0.69 12.09
CA VAL A 404 -20.33 -1.23 11.86
C VAL A 404 -19.35 -0.37 12.65
N GLN A 405 -18.48 -1.02 13.42
CA GLN A 405 -17.39 -0.37 14.12
C GLN A 405 -16.06 -0.94 13.61
N VAL A 406 -15.18 -0.06 13.16
CA VAL A 406 -13.78 -0.39 12.84
C VAL A 406 -12.91 0.10 14.00
N ALA A 407 -12.18 -0.80 14.64
CA ALA A 407 -11.24 -0.46 15.70
C ALA A 407 -9.81 -0.76 15.24
N VAL A 408 -8.93 0.25 15.30
CA VAL A 408 -7.52 0.17 14.94
C VAL A 408 -6.68 0.37 16.20
N LEU A 409 -6.02 -0.68 16.68
CA LEU A 409 -5.04 -0.60 17.75
C LEU A 409 -3.65 -0.45 17.14
N TYR A 410 -2.92 0.61 17.46
CA TYR A 410 -1.64 0.92 16.82
C TYR A 410 -0.65 1.59 17.77
N THR A 411 0.61 1.70 17.34
CA THR A 411 1.60 2.58 17.98
C THR A 411 1.92 3.76 17.06
N SER A 412 1.76 4.99 17.54
CA SER A 412 2.10 6.20 16.80
C SER A 412 3.62 6.32 16.57
N SER A 413 4.03 7.16 15.63
CA SER A 413 5.46 7.38 15.30
C SER A 413 6.28 7.90 16.48
N ASP A 414 5.67 8.65 17.41
CA ASP A 414 6.27 9.14 18.66
C ASP A 414 6.24 8.13 19.82
N GLY A 415 5.69 6.93 19.60
CA GLY A 415 5.78 5.81 20.54
C GLY A 415 4.64 5.71 21.55
N HIS A 416 3.44 6.18 21.22
CA HIS A 416 2.25 5.99 22.05
C HIS A 416 1.36 4.86 21.51
N ARG A 417 0.96 3.92 22.37
CA ARG A 417 -0.06 2.91 22.02
C ARG A 417 -1.44 3.54 22.08
N ARG A 418 -2.22 3.45 21.00
CA ARG A 418 -3.50 4.14 20.84
C ARG A 418 -4.54 3.26 20.17
N VAL A 419 -5.81 3.60 20.36
CA VAL A 419 -6.95 3.00 19.68
C VAL A 419 -7.69 4.09 18.92
N ARG A 420 -7.90 3.89 17.61
CA ARG A 420 -8.80 4.69 16.78
C ARG A 420 -10.05 3.88 16.46
N CYS A 421 -11.23 4.41 16.78
CA CYS A 421 -12.52 3.78 16.48
C CYS A 421 -13.28 4.62 15.45
N LEU A 422 -13.84 3.96 14.44
CA LEU A 422 -14.77 4.54 13.47
C LEU A 422 -16.12 3.83 13.60
N ASN A 423 -17.16 4.56 14.00
CA ASN A 423 -18.52 4.04 14.13
C ASN A 423 -19.39 4.52 12.96
N LEU A 424 -19.99 3.57 12.25
CA LEU A 424 -20.86 3.80 11.10
C LEU A 424 -22.26 3.25 11.40
N SER A 425 -23.28 4.00 11.00
CA SER A 425 -24.69 3.63 11.12
C SER A 425 -25.33 3.61 9.73
N PHE A 426 -25.99 2.50 9.39
CA PHE A 426 -26.63 2.27 8.10
C PHE A 426 -28.13 2.07 8.28
N GLY A 427 -28.92 2.70 7.40
CA GLY A 427 -30.34 2.39 7.28
C GLY A 427 -30.55 0.99 6.69
N THR A 428 -31.51 0.26 7.24
CA THR A 428 -31.91 -1.08 6.78
C THR A 428 -33.16 -0.98 5.90
N THR A 429 -33.30 -1.88 4.93
CA THR A 429 -34.48 -1.89 4.05
C THR A 429 -34.73 -3.27 3.45
N SER A 430 -36.00 -3.66 3.43
CA SER A 430 -36.51 -4.83 2.71
C SER A 430 -36.84 -4.54 1.23
N LEU A 431 -36.80 -3.27 0.80
CA LEU A 431 -37.11 -2.87 -0.57
C LEU A 431 -35.84 -2.83 -1.42
N ILE A 432 -35.72 -3.77 -2.37
CA ILE A 432 -34.57 -3.84 -3.29
C ILE A 432 -34.33 -2.55 -4.09
N GLY A 433 -35.40 -1.81 -4.43
CA GLY A 433 -35.27 -0.51 -5.09
C GLY A 433 -34.46 0.51 -4.30
N ASN A 434 -34.58 0.49 -2.96
CA ASN A 434 -33.79 1.36 -2.09
C ASN A 434 -32.32 0.93 -2.06
N VAL A 435 -32.02 -0.38 -2.11
CA VAL A 435 -30.65 -0.88 -2.18
C VAL A 435 -29.93 -0.32 -3.42
N PHE A 436 -30.58 -0.34 -4.59
CA PHE A 436 -30.01 0.24 -5.81
C PHE A 436 -29.96 1.78 -5.78
N ARG A 437 -30.95 2.43 -5.17
CA ARG A 437 -31.00 3.89 -5.06
C ARG A 437 -29.87 4.47 -4.22
N PHE A 438 -29.52 3.79 -3.13
CA PHE A 438 -28.48 4.22 -2.18
C PHE A 438 -27.12 3.55 -2.43
N ALA A 439 -26.96 2.85 -3.55
CA ALA A 439 -25.69 2.25 -3.92
C ALA A 439 -24.65 3.34 -4.24
N ASP A 440 -23.46 3.22 -3.66
CA ASP A 440 -22.30 4.05 -3.97
C ASP A 440 -21.49 3.38 -5.09
N LEU A 441 -21.44 4.04 -6.25
CA LEU A 441 -20.73 3.56 -7.43
C LEU A 441 -19.23 3.40 -7.19
N ASP A 442 -18.61 4.40 -6.57
CA ASP A 442 -17.16 4.51 -6.45
C ASP A 442 -16.65 3.44 -5.47
N ALA A 443 -17.37 3.24 -4.36
CA ALA A 443 -17.10 2.17 -3.41
C ALA A 443 -17.30 0.78 -4.05
N ALA A 444 -18.38 0.59 -4.83
CA ALA A 444 -18.63 -0.67 -5.52
C ALA A 444 -17.54 -0.98 -6.56
N ALA A 445 -17.18 0.00 -7.39
CA ALA A 445 -16.12 -0.14 -8.38
C ALA A 445 -14.77 -0.46 -7.73
N THR A 446 -14.44 0.24 -6.64
CA THR A 446 -13.21 0.02 -5.86
C THR A 446 -13.14 -1.39 -5.30
N LEU A 447 -14.24 -1.90 -4.71
CA LEU A 447 -14.26 -3.24 -4.16
C LEU A 447 -14.15 -4.31 -5.26
N LEU A 448 -14.86 -4.14 -6.38
CA LEU A 448 -14.81 -5.06 -7.52
C LEU A 448 -13.40 -5.21 -8.10
N VAL A 449 -12.68 -4.10 -8.30
CA VAL A 449 -11.31 -4.16 -8.82
C VAL A 449 -10.34 -4.77 -7.82
N LYS A 450 -10.46 -4.42 -6.52
CA LYS A 450 -9.66 -5.01 -5.44
C LYS A 450 -9.85 -6.54 -5.37
N GLU A 451 -11.09 -7.01 -5.43
CA GLU A 451 -11.43 -8.44 -5.47
C GLU A 451 -10.84 -9.14 -6.70
N ALA A 452 -10.89 -8.49 -7.87
CA ALA A 452 -10.38 -9.06 -9.11
C ALA A 452 -8.85 -9.21 -9.10
N VAL A 453 -8.12 -8.15 -8.73
CA VAL A 453 -6.65 -8.19 -8.72
C VAL A 453 -6.11 -9.14 -7.64
N THR A 454 -6.84 -9.31 -6.53
CA THR A 454 -6.48 -10.27 -5.46
C THR A 454 -6.48 -11.74 -5.95
N GLN A 455 -7.23 -12.04 -7.01
CA GLN A 455 -7.32 -13.39 -7.57
C GLN A 455 -6.21 -13.71 -8.57
N MET A 456 -5.44 -12.72 -9.05
CA MET A 456 -4.42 -12.90 -10.09
C MET A 456 -3.40 -14.00 -9.78
N PRO A 457 -2.88 -14.17 -8.54
CA PRO A 457 -1.94 -15.24 -8.23
C PRO A 457 -2.54 -16.66 -8.28
N SER A 458 -3.87 -16.80 -8.31
CA SER A 458 -4.57 -18.09 -8.19
C SER A 458 -5.44 -18.44 -9.39
N LYS A 459 -5.87 -17.46 -10.19
CA LYS A 459 -6.79 -17.66 -11.32
C LYS A 459 -6.25 -17.06 -12.62
N PRO A 460 -6.54 -17.68 -13.78
CA PRO A 460 -6.21 -17.09 -15.08
C PRO A 460 -6.93 -15.75 -15.30
N LEU A 461 -6.24 -14.77 -15.92
CA LEU A 461 -6.78 -13.42 -16.15
C LEU A 461 -8.07 -13.43 -16.97
N ARG A 462 -8.20 -14.35 -17.94
CA ARG A 462 -9.44 -14.52 -18.72
C ARG A 462 -10.64 -14.87 -17.84
N GLY A 463 -10.44 -15.72 -16.83
CA GLY A 463 -11.47 -16.11 -15.88
C GLY A 463 -11.86 -14.96 -14.96
N ILE A 464 -10.88 -14.17 -14.51
CA ILE A 464 -11.11 -12.98 -13.67
C ILE A 464 -11.92 -11.93 -14.44
N ARG A 465 -11.52 -11.62 -15.67
CA ARG A 465 -12.23 -10.68 -16.57
C ARG A 465 -13.68 -11.10 -16.80
N ARG A 466 -13.92 -12.39 -17.09
CA ARG A 466 -15.27 -12.93 -17.23
C ARG A 466 -16.08 -12.78 -15.94
N SER A 467 -15.49 -13.14 -14.80
CA SER A 467 -16.17 -13.04 -13.51
C SER A 467 -16.58 -11.60 -13.15
N LEU A 468 -15.77 -10.60 -13.48
CA LEU A 468 -16.11 -9.18 -13.33
C LEU A 468 -17.32 -8.78 -14.17
N GLN A 469 -17.33 -9.17 -15.44
CA GLN A 469 -18.44 -8.91 -16.36
C GLN A 469 -19.72 -9.59 -15.88
N ASP A 470 -19.64 -10.87 -15.52
CA ASP A 470 -20.78 -11.64 -15.04
C ASP A 470 -21.38 -11.06 -13.76
N LYS A 471 -20.54 -10.65 -12.79
CA LYS A 471 -20.99 -9.95 -11.57
C LYS A 471 -21.73 -8.65 -11.91
N THR A 472 -21.16 -7.84 -12.80
CA THR A 472 -21.75 -6.56 -13.23
C THR A 472 -23.09 -6.79 -13.92
N ASN A 473 -23.15 -7.70 -14.90
CA ASN A 473 -24.36 -8.03 -15.63
C ASN A 473 -25.44 -8.60 -14.70
N ARG A 474 -25.06 -9.41 -13.71
CA ARG A 474 -25.99 -9.94 -12.70
C ARG A 474 -26.63 -8.83 -11.86
N MET A 475 -25.87 -7.82 -11.44
CA MET A 475 -26.44 -6.68 -10.69
C MET A 475 -27.50 -5.94 -11.52
N LEU A 476 -27.19 -5.67 -12.79
CA LEU A 476 -28.11 -4.99 -13.72
C LEU A 476 -29.32 -5.85 -14.06
N LEU A 477 -29.12 -7.17 -14.22
CA LEU A 477 -30.20 -8.14 -14.40
C LEU A 477 -31.17 -8.14 -13.22
N MET A 478 -30.67 -8.13 -11.97
CA MET A 478 -31.53 -8.08 -10.78
C MET A 478 -32.33 -6.79 -10.71
N TYR A 479 -31.72 -5.63 -11.03
CA TYR A 479 -32.45 -4.37 -11.12
C TYR A 479 -33.54 -4.44 -12.19
N ARG A 480 -33.23 -4.96 -13.38
CA ARG A 480 -34.18 -5.12 -14.48
C ARG A 480 -35.36 -6.03 -14.11
N LYS A 481 -35.10 -7.15 -13.42
CA LYS A 481 -36.14 -8.10 -12.98
C LYS A 481 -37.04 -7.54 -11.89
N HIS A 482 -36.49 -6.85 -10.89
CA HIS A 482 -37.23 -6.53 -9.67
C HIS A 482 -37.64 -5.07 -9.52
N CYS A 483 -36.94 -4.13 -10.18
CA CYS A 483 -37.23 -2.70 -10.08
C CYS A 483 -37.84 -2.12 -11.37
N ALA A 484 -37.57 -2.74 -12.53
CA ALA A 484 -38.09 -2.29 -13.82
C ALA A 484 -38.73 -3.43 -14.66
N PRO A 485 -39.65 -4.24 -14.11
CA PRO A 485 -40.19 -5.41 -14.82
C PRO A 485 -41.00 -5.04 -16.08
N ALA A 486 -41.73 -3.92 -16.05
CA ALA A 486 -42.67 -3.51 -17.09
C ALA A 486 -42.02 -2.93 -18.36
N VAL A 487 -40.70 -2.73 -18.37
CA VAL A 487 -40.00 -2.15 -19.53
C VAL A 487 -39.92 -3.17 -20.68
N GLN A 488 -39.89 -2.69 -21.93
CA GLN A 488 -39.71 -3.56 -23.10
C GLN A 488 -38.31 -4.20 -23.14
N GLN A 489 -38.17 -5.35 -23.79
CA GLN A 489 -36.89 -6.10 -23.83
C GLN A 489 -35.78 -5.37 -24.62
N GLY A 490 -36.15 -4.54 -25.60
CA GLY A 490 -35.20 -3.77 -26.41
C GLY A 490 -34.49 -2.63 -25.69
N GLN A 491 -34.85 -2.32 -24.44
CA GLN A 491 -34.24 -1.24 -23.65
C GLN A 491 -33.36 -1.79 -22.53
N LEU A 492 -32.12 -1.31 -22.46
CA LEU A 492 -31.24 -1.49 -21.30
C LEU A 492 -31.58 -0.42 -20.25
N ILE A 493 -32.05 -0.86 -19.08
CA ILE A 493 -32.41 0.01 -17.97
C ILE A 493 -31.40 -0.16 -16.85
N LEU A 494 -30.80 0.96 -16.44
CA LEU A 494 -29.76 1.00 -15.41
C LEU A 494 -30.27 1.75 -14.18
N PRO A 495 -29.90 1.32 -12.96
CA PRO A 495 -30.20 2.08 -11.75
C PRO A 495 -29.35 3.36 -11.73
N GLU A 496 -29.92 4.48 -11.25
CA GLU A 496 -29.23 5.77 -11.27
C GLU A 496 -27.90 5.72 -10.49
N GLY A 497 -27.89 5.14 -9.30
CA GLY A 497 -26.68 5.00 -8.47
C GLY A 497 -25.58 4.12 -9.06
N LEU A 498 -25.87 3.27 -10.06
CA LEU A 498 -24.87 2.43 -10.73
C LEU A 498 -24.90 2.60 -12.25
N LYS A 499 -25.38 3.74 -12.75
CA LYS A 499 -25.55 3.98 -14.19
C LYS A 499 -24.24 3.88 -14.97
N LEU A 500 -23.12 4.27 -14.35
CA LEU A 500 -21.78 4.19 -14.91
C LEU A 500 -21.03 2.91 -14.53
N LEU A 501 -21.64 1.98 -13.79
CA LEU A 501 -20.98 0.72 -13.43
C LEU A 501 -20.49 -0.08 -14.65
N PRO A 502 -21.24 -0.21 -15.78
CA PRO A 502 -20.70 -0.84 -16.98
C PRO A 502 -19.42 -0.18 -17.51
N LEU A 503 -19.36 1.16 -17.47
CA LEU A 503 -18.19 1.92 -17.92
C LEU A 503 -16.99 1.61 -17.02
N TYR A 504 -17.16 1.67 -15.70
CA TYR A 504 -16.08 1.37 -14.77
C TYR A 504 -15.64 -0.10 -14.83
N THR A 505 -16.56 -1.05 -15.06
CA THR A 505 -16.19 -2.44 -15.33
C THR A 505 -15.34 -2.54 -16.59
N LEU A 506 -15.69 -1.85 -17.68
CA LEU A 506 -14.85 -1.79 -18.88
C LEU A 506 -13.46 -1.21 -18.59
N CYS A 507 -13.40 -0.14 -17.79
CA CYS A 507 -12.14 0.47 -17.35
C CYS A 507 -11.28 -0.53 -16.57
N MET A 508 -11.87 -1.32 -15.67
CA MET A 508 -11.16 -2.39 -14.96
C MET A 508 -10.58 -3.43 -15.93
N LEU A 509 -11.34 -3.82 -16.96
CA LEU A 509 -10.88 -4.76 -17.98
C LEU A 509 -9.72 -4.20 -18.83
N LYS A 510 -9.66 -2.87 -18.99
CA LYS A 510 -8.60 -2.15 -19.72
C LYS A 510 -7.41 -1.74 -18.84
N SER A 511 -7.55 -1.85 -17.53
CA SER A 511 -6.48 -1.50 -16.59
C SER A 511 -5.26 -2.42 -16.76
N LYS A 512 -4.06 -1.87 -16.52
CA LYS A 512 -2.77 -2.58 -16.63
C LYS A 512 -2.73 -3.99 -16.01
N PRO A 513 -3.28 -4.27 -14.81
CA PRO A 513 -3.21 -5.62 -14.24
C PRO A 513 -4.05 -6.64 -15.02
N LEU A 514 -5.18 -6.24 -15.60
CA LEU A 514 -6.19 -7.15 -16.16
C LEU A 514 -6.28 -7.14 -17.69
N LYS A 515 -5.78 -6.10 -18.35
CA LYS A 515 -5.89 -5.95 -19.82
C LYS A 515 -5.26 -7.10 -20.59
N GLY A 516 -5.75 -7.30 -21.81
CA GLY A 516 -5.12 -8.19 -22.77
C GLY A 516 -3.77 -7.66 -23.26
N GLY A 517 -3.24 -8.28 -24.30
CA GLY A 517 -2.01 -7.82 -24.95
C GLY A 517 -0.73 -8.08 -24.16
N ASN A 518 0.34 -7.47 -24.66
CA ASN A 518 1.71 -7.68 -24.21
C ASN A 518 2.09 -6.66 -23.13
N VAL A 519 1.72 -6.94 -21.87
CA VAL A 519 2.14 -6.16 -20.69
C VAL A 519 3.04 -7.04 -19.85
N THR A 520 4.21 -6.54 -19.50
CA THR A 520 5.19 -7.29 -18.69
C THR A 520 4.62 -7.67 -17.32
N SER A 521 5.05 -8.82 -16.81
CA SER A 521 4.60 -9.31 -15.50
C SER A 521 4.92 -8.34 -14.37
N ASP A 522 6.06 -7.64 -14.42
CA ASP A 522 6.44 -6.63 -13.42
C ASP A 522 5.47 -5.44 -13.37
N VAL A 523 5.06 -4.92 -14.53
CA VAL A 523 4.07 -3.81 -14.60
C VAL A 523 2.72 -4.28 -14.07
N ARG A 524 2.28 -5.49 -14.45
CA ARG A 524 1.03 -6.06 -13.94
C ARG A 524 1.07 -6.24 -12.42
N ALA A 525 2.16 -6.79 -11.89
CA ALA A 525 2.34 -7.02 -10.47
C ALA A 525 2.39 -5.71 -9.68
N HIS A 526 3.04 -4.66 -10.20
CA HIS A 526 3.04 -3.34 -9.58
C HIS A 526 1.61 -2.77 -9.48
N TYR A 527 0.89 -2.64 -10.59
CA TYR A 527 -0.46 -2.06 -10.57
C TYR A 527 -1.48 -2.94 -9.83
N MET A 528 -1.32 -4.27 -9.85
CA MET A 528 -2.09 -5.18 -8.99
C MET A 528 -2.01 -4.76 -7.52
N ARG A 529 -0.82 -4.38 -7.03
CA ARG A 529 -0.62 -3.93 -5.65
C ARG A 529 -1.16 -2.53 -5.40
N VAL A 530 -0.98 -1.61 -6.35
CA VAL A 530 -1.56 -0.26 -6.26
C VAL A 530 -3.07 -0.35 -6.05
N PHE A 531 -3.80 -1.10 -6.89
CA PHE A 531 -5.25 -1.32 -6.70
C PHE A 531 -5.56 -1.99 -5.36
N ARG A 532 -4.74 -2.95 -4.91
CA ARG A 532 -4.97 -3.67 -3.66
C ARG A 532 -4.90 -2.75 -2.43
N SER A 533 -4.03 -1.74 -2.41
CA SER A 533 -3.80 -0.88 -1.24
C SER A 533 -4.39 0.53 -1.32
N ALA A 534 -4.67 1.05 -2.52
CA ALA A 534 -5.13 2.43 -2.71
C ALA A 534 -6.58 2.67 -2.24
N GLY A 535 -6.88 3.92 -1.85
CA GLY A 535 -8.22 4.39 -1.54
C GLY A 535 -9.14 4.52 -2.77
N VAL A 536 -10.38 4.96 -2.52
CA VAL A 536 -11.40 5.14 -3.55
C VAL A 536 -10.97 6.17 -4.59
N THR A 537 -10.59 7.38 -4.16
CA THR A 537 -10.25 8.48 -5.09
C THR A 537 -9.10 8.17 -6.05
N PRO A 538 -7.95 7.61 -5.61
CA PRO A 538 -6.89 7.20 -6.53
C PRO A 538 -7.33 6.09 -7.48
N ILE A 539 -8.06 5.08 -7.01
CA ILE A 539 -8.57 3.98 -7.85
C ILE A 539 -9.51 4.50 -8.94
N MET A 540 -10.43 5.38 -8.60
CA MET A 540 -11.35 5.96 -9.58
C MET A 540 -10.60 6.79 -10.63
N SER A 541 -9.55 7.50 -10.23
CA SER A 541 -8.69 8.27 -11.14
C SER A 541 -7.83 7.37 -12.05
N LEU A 542 -7.39 6.22 -11.56
CA LEU A 542 -6.67 5.21 -12.35
C LEU A 542 -7.59 4.45 -13.33
N LEU A 543 -8.87 4.28 -12.98
CA LEU A 543 -9.83 3.61 -13.83
C LEU A 543 -10.37 4.53 -14.93
N TYR A 544 -10.80 5.74 -14.57
CA TYR A 544 -11.32 6.71 -15.52
C TYR A 544 -10.50 7.99 -15.47
N PRO A 545 -9.56 8.15 -16.42
CA PRO A 545 -8.65 9.28 -16.43
C PRO A 545 -9.36 10.60 -16.80
N ARG A 546 -8.86 11.74 -16.29
CA ARG A 546 -9.47 13.06 -16.53
C ARG A 546 -8.85 13.72 -17.74
N LEU A 547 -9.63 13.93 -18.80
CA LEU A 547 -9.16 14.57 -20.04
C LEU A 547 -9.57 16.04 -20.12
N LEU A 548 -8.63 16.92 -20.47
CA LEU A 548 -8.83 18.37 -20.59
C LEU A 548 -8.29 18.91 -21.92
N ALA A 549 -9.09 19.70 -22.65
CA ALA A 549 -8.60 20.59 -23.71
C ALA A 549 -7.95 21.84 -23.11
N ILE A 550 -6.70 22.13 -23.48
CA ILE A 550 -5.95 23.28 -22.97
C ILE A 550 -5.84 24.43 -23.99
N HIS A 551 -6.10 24.17 -25.27
CA HIS A 551 -6.02 25.16 -26.35
C HIS A 551 -7.15 26.21 -26.35
N ASP A 552 -8.28 25.93 -25.69
CA ASP A 552 -9.49 26.74 -25.71
C ASP A 552 -9.92 27.22 -24.31
N LEU A 553 -8.97 27.31 -23.37
CA LEU A 553 -9.24 27.77 -22.01
C LEU A 553 -9.72 29.22 -22.00
N ALA A 554 -10.88 29.47 -21.37
CA ALA A 554 -11.34 30.83 -21.09
C ALA A 554 -10.37 31.54 -20.12
N GLU A 555 -10.23 32.86 -20.24
CA GLU A 555 -9.25 33.66 -19.49
C GLU A 555 -9.34 33.52 -17.96
N ASP A 556 -10.54 33.24 -17.43
CA ASP A 556 -10.79 33.10 -15.99
C ASP A 556 -10.62 31.66 -15.46
N VAL A 557 -10.38 30.68 -16.34
CA VAL A 557 -10.07 29.30 -15.98
C VAL A 557 -8.63 29.22 -15.46
N GLY A 558 -8.38 28.36 -14.46
CA GLY A 558 -7.06 28.28 -13.83
C GLY A 558 -6.80 29.41 -12.84
N PHE A 559 -7.83 30.20 -12.49
CA PHE A 559 -7.78 31.26 -11.48
C PHE A 559 -8.92 31.10 -10.44
N PRO A 560 -8.80 31.74 -9.26
CA PRO A 560 -9.87 31.72 -8.25
C PRO A 560 -11.16 32.39 -8.78
N GLY A 561 -12.27 31.69 -8.70
CA GLY A 561 -13.60 32.25 -8.96
C GLY A 561 -14.11 33.08 -7.78
N ALA A 562 -15.35 33.58 -7.89
CA ALA A 562 -15.99 34.43 -6.86
C ALA A 562 -16.10 33.78 -5.46
N ASN A 563 -16.02 32.45 -5.39
CA ASN A 563 -16.05 31.68 -4.13
C ASN A 563 -14.65 31.35 -3.58
N GLY A 564 -13.58 31.91 -4.17
CA GLY A 564 -12.19 31.64 -3.80
C GLY A 564 -11.66 30.26 -4.23
N ARG A 565 -12.46 29.45 -4.93
CA ARG A 565 -12.03 28.14 -5.45
C ARG A 565 -11.51 28.28 -6.86
N LEU A 566 -10.52 27.48 -7.23
CA LEU A 566 -10.00 27.43 -8.59
C LEU A 566 -11.13 27.07 -9.57
N LYS A 567 -11.33 27.91 -10.59
CA LYS A 567 -12.24 27.60 -11.69
C LYS A 567 -11.58 26.58 -12.60
N LEU A 568 -12.09 25.35 -12.57
CA LEU A 568 -11.64 24.29 -13.46
C LEU A 568 -12.41 24.31 -14.79
N PRO A 569 -11.74 23.92 -15.88
CA PRO A 569 -12.41 23.64 -17.14
C PRO A 569 -13.31 22.40 -17.04
N ARG A 570 -14.20 22.21 -18.01
CA ARG A 570 -15.01 21.00 -18.10
C ARG A 570 -14.15 19.85 -18.62
N PHE A 571 -14.18 18.72 -17.92
CA PHE A 571 -13.51 17.50 -18.39
C PHE A 571 -14.26 16.90 -19.59
N MET A 572 -13.48 16.41 -20.55
CA MET A 572 -13.97 15.70 -21.73
C MET A 572 -14.05 14.20 -21.45
N ARG A 573 -14.82 13.49 -22.28
CA ARG A 573 -14.83 12.03 -22.27
C ARG A 573 -13.48 11.49 -22.72
N ALA A 574 -13.01 10.42 -22.07
CA ALA A 574 -11.76 9.75 -22.37
C ALA A 574 -11.84 8.92 -23.66
N SER A 575 -11.99 9.60 -24.81
CA SER A 575 -12.09 9.04 -26.15
C SER A 575 -11.52 10.00 -27.19
N TYR A 576 -10.86 9.46 -28.20
CA TYR A 576 -10.30 10.18 -29.34
C TYR A 576 -11.36 11.00 -30.08
N GLY A 577 -12.61 10.52 -30.11
CA GLY A 577 -13.73 11.21 -30.78
C GLY A 577 -14.08 12.58 -30.16
N TRP A 578 -13.61 12.86 -28.95
CA TRP A 578 -13.81 14.14 -28.26
C TRP A 578 -12.55 15.01 -28.20
N MET A 579 -11.43 14.50 -28.70
CA MET A 579 -10.17 15.22 -28.70
C MET A 579 -10.07 16.17 -29.89
N VAL A 580 -9.66 17.40 -29.61
CA VAL A 580 -9.15 18.35 -30.59
C VAL A 580 -7.74 18.71 -30.14
N ALA A 581 -6.74 18.41 -30.97
CA ALA A 581 -5.30 18.70 -30.90
C ALA A 581 -4.53 18.62 -29.56
N GLU A 582 -5.12 18.72 -28.36
CA GLU A 582 -4.39 18.86 -27.11
C GLU A 582 -5.20 18.35 -25.91
N GLY A 583 -4.57 17.51 -25.09
CA GLY A 583 -5.21 16.83 -23.96
C GLY A 583 -4.24 16.59 -22.79
N ALA A 584 -4.64 16.92 -21.55
CA ALA A 584 -3.91 16.54 -20.32
C ALA A 584 -4.62 15.40 -19.56
N ASN A 585 -3.88 14.41 -19.00
CA ASN A 585 -4.49 13.27 -18.26
C ASN A 585 -3.54 12.51 -17.30
N GLY A 586 -4.02 12.08 -16.10
CA GLY A 586 -3.55 10.86 -15.39
C GLY A 586 -2.94 10.98 -13.97
N GLU A 587 -2.33 9.87 -13.50
CA GLU A 587 -1.40 9.75 -12.34
C GLU A 587 -0.09 10.52 -12.60
N THR A 588 0.27 10.59 -13.87
CA THR A 588 1.18 11.57 -14.48
C THR A 588 0.33 12.55 -15.29
N ALA A 589 0.82 13.75 -15.58
CA ALA A 589 0.12 14.70 -16.45
C ALA A 589 0.62 14.55 -17.88
N MET A 590 -0.01 13.68 -18.67
CA MET A 590 0.36 13.52 -20.08
C MET A 590 -0.23 14.66 -20.91
N ILE A 591 0.60 15.56 -21.44
CA ILE A 591 0.18 16.63 -22.37
C ILE A 591 0.41 16.14 -23.80
N TRP A 592 -0.69 15.79 -24.46
CA TRP A 592 -0.69 15.39 -25.86
C TRP A 592 -0.71 16.61 -26.78
N LEU A 593 0.14 16.61 -27.81
CA LEU A 593 0.28 17.64 -28.83
C LEU A 593 -0.01 17.02 -30.20
N GLY A 594 -1.10 17.44 -30.82
CA GLY A 594 -1.51 17.01 -32.14
C GLY A 594 -0.59 17.56 -33.23
N GLY A 595 -0.54 16.90 -34.39
CA GLY A 595 0.33 17.29 -35.50
C GLY A 595 -0.01 18.64 -36.14
N ALA A 596 -1.15 19.24 -35.79
CA ALA A 596 -1.58 20.58 -36.19
C ALA A 596 -1.69 21.55 -35.00
N VAL A 597 -1.00 21.27 -33.89
CA VAL A 597 -0.90 22.16 -32.73
C VAL A 597 -0.37 23.54 -33.16
N SER A 598 -0.94 24.60 -32.58
CA SER A 598 -0.49 25.96 -32.85
C SER A 598 0.91 26.19 -32.28
N PRO A 599 1.88 26.74 -33.05
CA PRO A 599 3.19 27.11 -32.51
C PRO A 599 3.10 28.07 -31.32
N GLN A 600 2.08 28.93 -31.26
CA GLN A 600 1.86 29.84 -30.13
C GLN A 600 1.62 29.08 -28.82
N ILE A 601 0.96 27.92 -28.86
CA ILE A 601 0.71 27.12 -27.64
C ILE A 601 2.01 26.51 -27.14
N VAL A 602 2.87 26.07 -28.07
CA VAL A 602 4.19 25.52 -27.74
C VAL A 602 5.08 26.60 -27.12
N ASP A 603 5.09 27.80 -27.71
CA ASP A 603 5.79 28.97 -27.18
C ASP A 603 5.24 29.38 -25.80
N ASP A 604 3.91 29.45 -25.67
CA ASP A 604 3.28 29.86 -24.41
C ASP A 604 3.56 28.89 -23.25
N LEU A 605 3.69 27.60 -23.52
CA LEU A 605 3.90 26.55 -22.50
C LEU A 605 5.37 26.21 -22.25
N TRP A 606 6.22 26.26 -23.27
CA TRP A 606 7.62 25.82 -23.20
C TRP A 606 8.65 26.84 -23.71
N SER A 607 8.23 28.00 -24.23
CA SER A 607 9.13 29.03 -24.80
C SER A 607 9.99 28.47 -25.93
N THR A 608 9.38 27.67 -26.81
CA THR A 608 10.04 26.98 -27.93
C THR A 608 9.24 27.22 -29.21
N ASP A 609 9.95 27.39 -30.34
CA ASP A 609 9.34 27.80 -31.62
C ASP A 609 8.55 26.68 -32.31
N ASN A 610 8.91 25.41 -32.07
CA ASN A 610 8.28 24.25 -32.70
C ASN A 610 8.25 23.01 -31.78
N VAL A 611 7.42 22.04 -32.15
CA VAL A 611 7.14 20.83 -31.37
C VAL A 611 8.32 19.85 -31.39
N GLU A 612 9.12 19.89 -32.46
CA GLU A 612 10.26 19.04 -32.70
C GLU A 612 11.42 19.33 -31.74
N GLU A 613 11.61 20.59 -31.35
CA GLU A 613 12.66 21.07 -30.45
C GLU A 613 12.39 20.82 -28.95
N LEU A 614 11.17 20.38 -28.59
CA LEU A 614 10.81 20.12 -27.20
C LEU A 614 11.66 19.02 -26.56
N ASP A 615 12.24 19.32 -25.39
CA ASP A 615 12.88 18.31 -24.55
C ASP A 615 11.83 17.48 -23.80
N VAL A 616 11.51 16.30 -24.33
CA VAL A 616 10.55 15.36 -23.75
C VAL A 616 10.97 14.79 -22.38
N ARG A 617 12.19 15.07 -21.90
CA ARG A 617 12.65 14.69 -20.56
C ARG A 617 12.16 15.67 -19.48
N MET A 618 11.62 16.83 -19.86
CA MET A 618 11.04 17.80 -18.92
C MET A 618 9.81 17.22 -18.22
N THR A 619 9.86 17.15 -16.88
CA THR A 619 8.77 16.61 -16.05
C THR A 619 7.96 17.67 -15.30
N ARG A 620 8.22 18.94 -15.59
CA ARG A 620 7.51 20.11 -15.08
C ARG A 620 7.37 21.15 -16.19
N LEU A 621 6.26 21.90 -16.17
CA LEU A 621 6.11 23.05 -17.05
C LEU A 621 7.00 24.20 -16.57
N PRO A 622 7.71 24.90 -17.48
CA PRO A 622 8.47 26.08 -17.11
C PRO A 622 7.54 27.19 -16.62
N LYS A 623 8.05 28.00 -15.68
CA LYS A 623 7.32 29.15 -15.16
C LYS A 623 7.47 30.33 -16.13
N LEU A 624 6.60 30.37 -17.14
CA LEU A 624 6.57 31.44 -18.13
C LEU A 624 5.53 32.51 -17.78
N PRO A 625 5.75 33.78 -18.15
CA PRO A 625 4.83 34.88 -17.92
C PRO A 625 3.68 34.94 -18.94
N THR A 626 3.26 33.78 -19.46
CA THR A 626 2.11 33.66 -20.37
C THR A 626 0.85 33.28 -19.60
N LEU A 627 -0.31 33.64 -20.14
CA LEU A 627 -1.60 33.28 -19.55
C LEU A 627 -1.73 31.76 -19.47
N LEU A 628 -1.52 31.06 -20.59
CA LEU A 628 -1.68 29.61 -20.70
C LEU A 628 -0.74 28.84 -19.75
N SER A 629 0.54 29.21 -19.67
CA SER A 629 1.48 28.59 -18.70
C SER A 629 0.96 28.72 -17.28
N THR A 630 0.45 29.88 -16.91
CA THR A 630 -0.09 30.12 -15.56
C THR A 630 -1.36 29.30 -15.29
N GLN A 631 -2.27 29.26 -16.26
CA GLN A 631 -3.51 28.49 -16.16
C GLN A 631 -3.23 26.99 -15.97
N VAL A 632 -2.42 26.40 -16.84
CA VAL A 632 -2.13 24.97 -16.81
C VAL A 632 -1.36 24.61 -15.53
N ARG A 633 -0.35 25.40 -15.13
CA ARG A 633 0.36 25.16 -13.85
C ARG A 633 -0.58 25.21 -12.65
N ASN A 634 -1.49 26.18 -12.58
CA ASN A 634 -2.47 26.27 -11.48
C ASN A 634 -3.43 25.06 -11.46
N ILE A 635 -3.88 24.60 -12.63
CA ILE A 635 -4.71 23.40 -12.76
C ILE A 635 -3.94 22.16 -12.27
N LEU A 636 -2.70 21.98 -12.72
CA LEU A 636 -1.85 20.86 -12.31
C LEU A 636 -1.63 20.86 -10.79
N THR A 637 -1.25 22.00 -10.19
CA THR A 637 -1.09 22.12 -8.74
C THR A 637 -2.37 21.82 -7.97
N HIS A 638 -3.54 22.19 -8.51
CA HIS A 638 -4.81 21.81 -7.89
C HIS A 638 -5.07 20.30 -7.96
N LEU A 639 -4.79 19.67 -9.11
CA LEU A 639 -4.95 18.23 -9.28
C LEU A 639 -3.98 17.43 -8.38
N GLU A 640 -2.72 17.86 -8.26
CA GLU A 640 -1.73 17.30 -7.34
C GLU A 640 -2.22 17.29 -5.88
N ARG A 641 -2.87 18.38 -5.45
CA ARG A 641 -3.47 18.45 -4.11
C ARG A 641 -4.65 17.48 -3.92
N VAL A 642 -5.43 17.24 -4.98
CA VAL A 642 -6.57 16.32 -4.93
C VAL A 642 -6.11 14.86 -4.85
N ILE A 643 -5.05 14.49 -5.60
CA ILE A 643 -4.50 13.14 -5.59
C ILE A 643 -3.52 12.90 -4.43
N GLY A 644 -2.99 13.98 -3.84
CA GLY A 644 -2.09 13.95 -2.69
C GLY A 644 -0.64 13.59 -3.04
N HIS A 645 -0.22 13.72 -4.29
CA HIS A 645 1.17 13.52 -4.72
C HIS A 645 1.53 14.41 -5.93
N SER A 646 2.83 14.57 -6.16
CA SER A 646 3.35 15.24 -7.36
C SER A 646 2.92 14.48 -8.63
N MET A 647 2.62 15.23 -9.68
CA MET A 647 2.15 14.71 -10.96
C MET A 647 3.14 15.16 -12.05
N PRO A 648 4.13 14.31 -12.42
CA PRO A 648 5.10 14.69 -13.43
C PRO A 648 4.43 14.88 -14.79
N VAL A 649 4.83 15.93 -15.49
CA VAL A 649 4.36 16.23 -16.84
C VAL A 649 5.08 15.32 -17.84
N ILE A 650 4.33 14.72 -18.76
CA ILE A 650 4.89 13.92 -19.86
C ILE A 650 4.43 14.55 -21.16
N ILE A 651 5.37 15.01 -21.98
CA ILE A 651 5.07 15.55 -23.30
C ILE A 651 4.86 14.37 -24.26
N VAL A 652 3.77 14.42 -25.03
CA VAL A 652 3.41 13.36 -25.98
C VAL A 652 3.10 13.98 -27.33
N ARG A 653 3.99 13.82 -28.31
CA ARG A 653 3.83 14.38 -29.65
C ARG A 653 3.26 13.34 -30.61
N GLN A 654 2.18 13.72 -31.29
CA GLN A 654 1.49 12.85 -32.23
C GLN A 654 2.42 12.33 -33.33
N ASN A 655 2.41 11.03 -33.58
CA ASN A 655 3.22 10.32 -34.57
C ASN A 655 4.75 10.45 -34.38
N MET A 656 5.23 10.92 -33.23
CA MET A 656 6.67 11.08 -32.96
C MET A 656 7.13 10.22 -31.76
N ASP A 657 6.35 10.20 -30.68
CA ASP A 657 6.78 9.61 -29.43
C ASP A 657 6.08 8.27 -29.15
N GLY A 658 6.84 7.26 -28.71
CA GLY A 658 6.27 5.97 -28.30
C GLY A 658 5.28 6.08 -27.11
N MET A 659 5.37 7.16 -26.33
CA MET A 659 4.43 7.48 -25.25
C MET A 659 3.01 7.76 -25.75
N GLU A 660 2.81 8.04 -27.04
CA GLU A 660 1.49 8.18 -27.63
C GLU A 660 0.65 6.90 -27.49
N ILE A 661 1.30 5.72 -27.55
CA ILE A 661 0.62 4.44 -27.32
C ILE A 661 0.08 4.38 -25.89
N GLU A 662 0.85 4.86 -24.90
CA GLU A 662 0.41 4.88 -23.52
C GLU A 662 -0.70 5.92 -23.29
N PHE A 663 -0.63 7.08 -23.94
CA PHE A 663 -1.72 8.06 -23.93
C PHE A 663 -3.01 7.46 -24.53
N ALA A 664 -2.92 6.81 -25.68
CA ALA A 664 -4.05 6.16 -26.35
C ALA A 664 -4.66 5.04 -25.50
N ASN A 665 -3.86 4.33 -24.69
CA ASN A 665 -4.35 3.33 -23.75
C ASN A 665 -5.26 3.94 -22.66
N GLN A 666 -5.10 5.23 -22.34
CA GLN A 666 -5.90 5.94 -21.34
C GLN A 666 -7.24 6.47 -21.88
N LEU A 667 -7.46 6.39 -23.20
CA LEU A 667 -8.75 6.71 -23.83
C LEU A 667 -9.71 5.53 -23.66
N VAL A 668 -10.11 5.28 -22.42
CA VAL A 668 -10.78 4.04 -21.98
C VAL A 668 -12.15 3.78 -22.61
N GLU A 669 -12.74 4.77 -23.28
CA GLU A 669 -14.01 4.60 -23.97
C GLU A 669 -13.88 4.07 -25.41
N ASP A 670 -12.69 4.14 -26.00
CA ASP A 670 -12.41 3.70 -27.38
C ASP A 670 -12.13 2.19 -27.48
N SER A 671 -12.15 1.63 -28.69
CA SER A 671 -11.70 0.25 -28.92
C SER A 671 -10.17 0.17 -28.84
N ASN A 672 -9.64 -0.23 -27.68
CA ASN A 672 -8.21 -0.36 -27.41
C ASN A 672 -7.96 -1.45 -26.34
N ASN A 673 -6.68 -1.73 -26.06
CA ASN A 673 -6.26 -2.67 -25.00
C ASN A 673 -6.89 -4.08 -25.11
N ASP A 674 -7.09 -4.59 -26.34
CA ASP A 674 -7.82 -5.83 -26.66
C ASP A 674 -9.23 -5.89 -26.06
N ALA A 675 -9.89 -4.73 -25.96
CA ALA A 675 -11.23 -4.59 -25.42
C ALA A 675 -12.10 -3.70 -26.31
N LEU A 676 -13.41 -3.84 -26.14
CA LEU A 676 -14.43 -3.13 -26.90
C LEU A 676 -14.45 -1.63 -26.59
N SER A 677 -15.03 -0.84 -27.51
CA SER A 677 -15.49 0.50 -27.19
C SER A 677 -16.59 0.45 -26.12
N TYR A 678 -16.84 1.57 -25.42
CA TYR A 678 -17.91 1.62 -24.41
C TYR A 678 -19.28 1.30 -25.00
N THR A 679 -19.57 1.81 -26.20
CA THR A 679 -20.83 1.53 -26.91
C THR A 679 -21.00 0.05 -27.25
N ASP A 680 -19.95 -0.60 -27.75
CA ASP A 680 -19.99 -2.03 -28.09
C ASP A 680 -20.07 -2.92 -26.85
N TYR A 681 -19.38 -2.50 -25.78
CA TYR A 681 -19.45 -3.19 -24.49
C TYR A 681 -20.86 -3.15 -23.90
N LEU A 682 -21.54 -2.00 -23.94
CA LEU A 682 -22.93 -1.88 -23.51
C LEU A 682 -23.88 -2.78 -24.32
N MET A 683 -23.71 -2.85 -25.64
CA MET A 683 -24.50 -3.77 -26.48
C MET A 683 -24.29 -5.24 -26.08
N THR A 684 -23.03 -5.61 -25.78
CA THR A 684 -22.70 -6.96 -25.32
C THR A 684 -23.33 -7.28 -23.95
N ALA A 685 -23.26 -6.34 -23.01
CA ALA A 685 -23.89 -6.45 -21.70
C ALA A 685 -25.43 -6.57 -21.82
N HIS A 686 -26.06 -5.74 -22.66
CA HIS A 686 -27.50 -5.79 -22.91
C HIS A 686 -27.93 -7.14 -23.51
N LYS A 687 -27.16 -7.66 -24.48
CA LYS A 687 -27.41 -8.99 -25.06
C LYS A 687 -27.31 -10.10 -24.01
N ALA A 688 -26.30 -10.07 -23.15
CA ALA A 688 -26.14 -11.05 -22.07
C ALA A 688 -27.33 -11.00 -21.08
N ILE A 689 -27.70 -9.81 -20.63
CA ILE A 689 -28.84 -9.60 -19.72
C ILE A 689 -30.14 -10.08 -20.36
N THR A 690 -30.36 -9.77 -21.65
CA THR A 690 -31.57 -10.19 -22.38
C THR A 690 -31.65 -11.70 -22.54
N ASN A 691 -30.51 -12.37 -22.83
CA ASN A 691 -30.45 -13.82 -22.91
C ASN A 691 -30.76 -14.48 -21.56
N ASP A 692 -30.27 -13.91 -20.45
CA ASP A 692 -30.56 -14.46 -19.12
C ASP A 692 -32.02 -14.21 -18.70
N LEU A 693 -32.63 -13.11 -19.14
CA LEU A 693 -34.06 -12.85 -18.95
C LEU A 693 -34.92 -13.88 -19.70
N SER A 694 -34.57 -14.22 -20.95
CA SER A 694 -35.32 -15.17 -21.76
C SER A 694 -35.07 -16.64 -21.37
N GLY A 695 -33.83 -16.99 -20.99
CA GLY A 695 -33.44 -18.33 -20.57
C GLY A 695 -33.91 -18.74 -19.16
N SER A 696 -34.34 -17.79 -18.32
CA SER A 696 -34.79 -18.05 -16.95
C SER A 696 -36.27 -18.49 -16.82
N ALA A 697 -37.00 -18.70 -17.92
CA ALA A 697 -38.42 -19.07 -17.87
C ALA A 697 -38.75 -20.39 -17.14
N GLY A 698 -37.72 -21.17 -16.74
CA GLY A 698 -37.88 -22.41 -15.95
C GLY A 698 -37.03 -22.52 -14.67
N LYS A 699 -36.22 -21.52 -14.31
CA LYS A 699 -35.46 -21.51 -13.05
C LYS A 699 -35.87 -20.28 -12.24
N THR A 700 -36.78 -20.46 -11.31
CA THR A 700 -37.08 -19.50 -10.26
C THR A 700 -35.85 -19.33 -9.37
N ASP A 701 -34.90 -18.49 -9.80
CA ASP A 701 -34.03 -17.77 -8.86
C ASP A 701 -34.94 -16.75 -8.17
N THR A 702 -35.77 -17.24 -7.25
CA THR A 702 -36.52 -16.38 -6.34
C THR A 702 -35.49 -15.52 -5.63
N TRP A 703 -35.48 -14.22 -5.92
CA TRP A 703 -35.03 -13.24 -4.93
C TRP A 703 -35.84 -13.53 -3.68
N ARG A 704 -35.20 -14.17 -2.70
CA ARG A 704 -35.78 -14.32 -1.38
C ARG A 704 -35.58 -12.95 -0.74
N PRO A 705 -36.64 -12.21 -0.38
CA PRO A 705 -36.49 -11.16 0.62
C PRO A 705 -35.97 -11.89 1.86
N TRP A 706 -34.66 -11.80 2.11
CA TRP A 706 -33.96 -12.68 3.06
C TRP A 706 -34.45 -12.49 4.45
#